data_AF-A0A9X2FEM1-F1
#
_entry.id   AF-A0A9X2FEM1-F1
#
_cell.length_a   1.000
_cell.length_b   1.000
_cell.length_c   1.000
_cell.angle_alpha   90.00
_cell.angle_beta   90.00
_cell.angle_gamma   90.00
#
_symmetry.space_group_name_H-M   'P 1'
#
loop_
_entity.id
_entity.type
_entity.pdbx_description
1 polymer ?
#
loop_
_entity_poly.entity_id
_entity_poly.type
_entity_poly.pdbx_seq_one_letter_code
_entity_poly.pdbx_strand_id
1 'polypeptide(L)'
;MRTPLLQLLATAVLLLPAATLLGEERPQPVRADIGFGDHYKVGCWTPLRISVLGGEKPATLMAEVRVPDGEGTLTSINSRPFSVAAGAMTTVEMLVRIGQLESSVEVLLRDAQTGKVVGKRTFVTHRELDKGGIRPGDPATTRLLVVIADGALGVATAEAEKSNEVWFTQDVVGRVTDLSALPREALAYEGVDTVVVSTSDREAWSSMRPDDPRIRALVEWVQQGGRLLLYSAANADLVLGAGGPLEALVPGEYVNSVTLDEFGALETYVGGNEPLSQRGRLRLAVPTFANLRGDVELSLGTQDNPVPLVIRAREGLGQVVLVGLDVDLPPIKTWKSRERLVAKNLAFPDDEPMADTENYYYSGPDDIVVALEQQLDKQLEQSGIRTPPFMAIAGLVVLYILLIGPGDYFFVQRVLKKMEWTWVTFPTIVVVTCLAAYWYANYLKGDSLRVNQVEVVDIDNSTGFVRGTMWTHVFSPNPDRYTLSLEAKSPAGSASQPSETSVAWLGKPSPGLGGMSNEQGMLPSFPVYGWSLDRAMLDGTPIEIWSTKTFVTRWQAETDELLISDLTRTANKLVVGSVQNPTELNLSDCMLVYGTWAWRLGDLPSGGTVEVKPTSLGDARAARRLRNLYEDRFNFNVTEGSYYERQQLLGKLDLAALAEMMMFYDALGGRRQSHQWHRHQHFVDLSRSLDADSAMLVGKCDDPRSELLRGEKPDSRESMRGDKDVYVVLYRYVLDVQPESDDSGND
;
A
#
# COMPACT_ATOMS: atom_id res chain seq x y z
N MET A 1 -76.81 -33.60 19.08
CA MET A 1 -77.00 -32.20 19.51
C MET A 1 -75.67 -31.70 20.07
N ARG A 2 -74.74 -31.22 19.24
CA ARG A 2 -74.46 -29.79 18.95
C ARG A 2 -74.23 -28.90 20.18
N THR A 3 -73.10 -29.15 20.84
CA THR A 3 -72.03 -28.20 21.23
C THR A 3 -72.33 -26.69 21.33
N PRO A 4 -72.20 -26.10 22.53
CA PRO A 4 -71.84 -24.69 22.73
C PRO A 4 -70.46 -24.55 23.41
N LEU A 5 -69.47 -25.36 23.02
CA LEU A 5 -68.09 -25.27 23.54
C LEU A 5 -67.11 -24.63 22.54
N LEU A 6 -67.55 -24.43 21.29
CA LEU A 6 -66.75 -23.80 20.22
C LEU A 6 -66.83 -22.26 20.19
N GLN A 7 -67.77 -21.64 20.89
CA GLN A 7 -67.89 -20.17 20.92
C GLN A 7 -67.08 -19.49 22.02
N LEU A 8 -66.62 -20.21 23.05
CA LEU A 8 -65.77 -19.63 24.11
C LEU A 8 -64.26 -19.67 23.77
N LEU A 9 -63.84 -20.56 22.87
CA LEU A 9 -62.47 -20.61 22.35
C LEU A 9 -62.23 -19.62 21.21
N ALA A 10 -63.27 -19.15 20.52
CA ALA A 10 -63.15 -18.16 19.44
C ALA A 10 -62.98 -16.71 19.95
N THR A 11 -63.39 -16.41 21.19
CA THR A 11 -63.27 -15.07 21.77
C THR A 11 -62.01 -14.86 22.61
N ALA A 12 -61.33 -15.93 23.02
CA ALA A 12 -60.03 -15.84 23.70
C ALA A 12 -58.84 -15.64 22.73
N VAL A 13 -59.06 -15.82 21.42
CA VAL A 13 -58.04 -15.62 20.37
C VAL A 13 -58.08 -14.20 19.75
N LEU A 14 -59.05 -13.36 20.13
CA LEU A 14 -59.22 -11.99 19.60
C LEU A 14 -58.97 -10.87 20.63
N LEU A 15 -58.45 -11.21 21.82
CA LEU A 15 -58.03 -10.26 22.86
C LEU A 15 -56.66 -10.61 23.44
N LEU A 16 -55.75 -11.15 22.62
CA LEU A 16 -54.34 -10.86 22.85
C LEU A 16 -54.18 -9.38 22.51
N PRO A 17 -53.89 -8.49 23.47
CA PRO A 17 -53.30 -7.23 23.05
C PRO A 17 -52.09 -7.63 22.21
N ALA A 18 -51.91 -6.96 21.07
CA ALA A 18 -50.57 -6.83 20.53
C ALA A 18 -49.78 -6.11 21.62
N ALA A 19 -49.27 -6.88 22.59
CA ALA A 19 -48.08 -6.52 23.31
C ALA A 19 -47.05 -6.47 22.20
N THR A 20 -46.89 -5.28 21.63
CA THR A 20 -45.55 -4.81 21.32
C THR A 20 -44.72 -5.18 22.54
N LEU A 21 -43.99 -6.29 22.45
CA LEU A 21 -42.76 -6.45 23.18
C LEU A 21 -41.98 -5.20 22.80
N LEU A 22 -42.10 -4.15 23.62
CA LEU A 22 -41.08 -3.12 23.75
C LEU A 22 -39.85 -3.91 24.22
N GLY A 23 -39.16 -4.55 23.27
CA GLY A 23 -37.87 -5.13 23.53
C GLY A 23 -36.98 -3.98 23.95
N GLU A 24 -36.32 -4.12 25.11
CA GLU A 24 -35.34 -3.12 25.59
C GLU A 24 -34.52 -2.63 24.39
N GLU A 25 -34.50 -1.32 24.14
CA GLU A 25 -33.69 -0.77 23.05
C GLU A 25 -32.23 -1.14 23.31
N ARG A 26 -31.69 -2.02 22.45
CA ARG A 26 -30.31 -2.48 22.54
C ARG A 26 -29.39 -1.50 21.82
N PRO A 27 -28.10 -1.46 22.20
CA PRO A 27 -27.11 -0.70 21.44
C PRO A 27 -27.09 -1.11 19.96
N GLN A 28 -27.05 -0.13 19.06
CA GLN A 28 -27.11 -0.38 17.62
C GLN A 28 -26.03 0.42 16.87
N PRO A 29 -25.31 -0.21 15.92
CA PRO A 29 -24.51 0.54 14.95
C PRO A 29 -25.45 1.34 14.02
N VAL A 30 -25.24 2.65 13.92
CA VAL A 30 -26.11 3.54 13.15
C VAL A 30 -25.46 3.99 11.84
N ARG A 31 -24.14 4.20 11.84
CA ARG A 31 -23.39 4.73 10.69
C ARG A 31 -21.97 4.15 10.67
N ALA A 32 -21.45 3.94 9.47
CA ALA A 32 -20.08 3.52 9.22
C ALA A 32 -19.49 4.45 8.15
N ASP A 33 -18.51 5.26 8.53
CA ASP A 33 -17.78 6.16 7.63
C ASP A 33 -16.40 5.54 7.35
N ILE A 34 -16.08 5.34 6.07
CA ILE A 34 -14.87 4.62 5.64
C ILE A 34 -13.96 5.57 4.86
N GLY A 35 -12.67 5.58 5.20
CA GLY A 35 -11.66 6.35 4.50
C GLY A 35 -11.79 7.86 4.68
N PHE A 36 -11.44 8.60 3.63
CA PHE A 36 -11.35 10.06 3.61
C PHE A 36 -12.42 10.62 2.69
N GLY A 37 -13.47 11.25 3.25
CA GLY A 37 -14.61 11.72 2.47
C GLY A 37 -15.28 10.59 1.67
N ASP A 38 -15.46 9.43 2.31
CA ASP A 38 -15.99 8.18 1.76
C ASP A 38 -15.11 7.47 0.73
N HIS A 39 -13.90 7.97 0.45
CA HIS A 39 -12.94 7.36 -0.48
C HIS A 39 -11.89 6.52 0.23
N TYR A 40 -11.64 5.31 -0.29
CA TYR A 40 -10.63 4.38 0.22
C TYR A 40 -10.23 3.39 -0.88
N LYS A 41 -8.96 2.97 -0.90
CA LYS A 41 -8.48 1.92 -1.81
C LYS A 41 -8.73 0.55 -1.21
N VAL A 42 -9.27 -0.37 -2.02
CA VAL A 42 -9.35 -1.78 -1.63
C VAL A 42 -7.94 -2.38 -1.49
N GLY A 43 -7.79 -3.29 -0.54
CA GLY A 43 -6.50 -3.90 -0.21
C GLY A 43 -5.55 -2.98 0.55
N CYS A 44 -6.00 -1.84 1.06
CA CYS A 44 -5.20 -0.97 1.93
C CYS A 44 -5.86 -0.86 3.32
N TRP A 45 -5.05 -0.69 4.36
CA TRP A 45 -5.55 -0.26 5.66
C TRP A 45 -6.16 1.13 5.53
N THR A 46 -7.39 1.29 6.04
CA THR A 46 -8.16 2.52 5.93
C THR A 46 -8.93 2.79 7.22
N PRO A 47 -9.12 4.06 7.63
CA PRO A 47 -9.89 4.37 8.81
C PRO A 47 -11.37 4.00 8.63
N LEU A 48 -11.96 3.43 9.67
CA LEU A 48 -13.39 3.18 9.80
C LEU A 48 -13.87 3.83 11.09
N ARG A 49 -14.85 4.73 10.97
CA ARG A 49 -15.54 5.35 12.11
C ARG A 49 -16.96 4.79 12.20
N ILE A 50 -17.25 4.12 13.32
CA ILE A 50 -18.56 3.52 13.60
C ILE A 50 -19.28 4.38 14.61
N SER A 51 -20.43 4.92 14.24
CA SER A 51 -21.32 5.60 15.19
C SER A 51 -22.28 4.59 15.81
N VAL A 52 -22.24 4.46 17.13
CA VAL A 52 -23.03 3.53 17.93
C VAL A 52 -24.01 4.32 18.79
N LEU A 53 -25.31 4.00 18.67
CA LEU A 53 -26.35 4.51 19.56
C LEU A 53 -26.47 3.58 20.77
N GLY A 54 -26.34 4.13 21.97
CA GLY A 54 -26.52 3.41 23.23
C GLY A 54 -27.98 2.99 23.45
N GLY A 55 -28.16 1.82 24.07
CA GLY A 55 -29.47 1.32 24.46
C GLY A 55 -30.04 2.02 25.70
N GLU A 56 -30.98 1.36 26.39
CA GLU A 56 -31.61 1.90 27.61
C GLU A 56 -30.67 2.02 28.81
N LYS A 57 -29.61 1.22 28.84
CA LYS A 57 -28.62 1.16 29.94
C LYS A 57 -27.23 1.44 29.39
N PRO A 58 -26.36 2.11 30.18
CA PRO A 58 -24.96 2.24 29.80
C PRO A 58 -24.33 0.85 29.72
N ALA A 59 -23.47 0.65 28.72
CA ALA A 59 -22.80 -0.61 28.48
C ALA A 59 -21.34 -0.39 28.08
N THR A 60 -20.48 -1.34 28.40
CA THR A 60 -19.11 -1.40 27.87
C THR A 60 -19.08 -2.44 26.77
N LEU A 61 -18.76 -2.01 25.57
CA LEU A 61 -18.88 -2.78 24.34
C LEU A 61 -17.53 -2.94 23.66
N MET A 62 -17.44 -3.94 22.80
CA MET A 62 -16.38 -4.14 21.82
C MET A 62 -17.04 -4.28 20.45
N ALA A 63 -16.53 -3.57 19.45
CA ALA A 63 -16.98 -3.70 18.08
C ALA A 63 -16.12 -4.75 17.37
N GLU A 64 -16.75 -5.77 16.79
CA GLU A 64 -16.14 -6.69 15.84
C GLU A 64 -16.62 -6.28 14.44
N VAL A 65 -15.68 -5.96 13.56
CA VAL A 65 -15.96 -5.59 12.18
C VAL A 65 -15.53 -6.71 11.27
N ARG A 66 -16.42 -7.15 10.37
CA ARG A 66 -16.14 -8.18 9.37
C ARG A 66 -16.24 -7.65 7.96
N VAL A 67 -15.19 -7.89 7.19
CA VAL A 67 -15.03 -7.47 5.79
C VAL A 67 -14.32 -8.58 5.00
N PRO A 68 -14.59 -8.74 3.70
CA PRO A 68 -13.91 -9.74 2.90
C PRO A 68 -12.45 -9.37 2.64
N ASP A 69 -11.57 -10.37 2.55
CA ASP A 69 -10.25 -10.25 1.94
C ASP A 69 -10.34 -10.21 0.41
N GLY A 70 -9.19 -10.14 -0.28
CA GLY A 70 -9.15 -10.09 -1.74
C GLY A 70 -9.76 -11.30 -2.46
N GLU A 71 -9.93 -12.43 -1.77
CA GLU A 71 -10.51 -13.67 -2.29
C GLU A 71 -11.98 -13.85 -1.86
N GLY A 72 -12.53 -12.90 -1.10
CA GLY A 72 -13.91 -12.96 -0.59
C GLY A 72 -14.07 -13.70 0.74
N THR A 73 -12.98 -14.16 1.36
CA THR A 73 -13.01 -14.80 2.68
C THR A 73 -13.15 -13.75 3.77
N LEU A 74 -14.02 -13.98 4.75
CA LEU A 74 -14.27 -13.00 5.79
C LEU A 74 -13.11 -12.87 6.76
N THR A 75 -12.67 -11.63 6.94
CA THR A 75 -11.75 -11.21 7.99
C THR A 75 -12.50 -10.54 9.13
N SER A 76 -11.94 -10.54 10.33
CA SER A 76 -12.47 -9.81 11.49
C SER A 76 -11.40 -8.99 12.19
N ILE A 77 -11.77 -7.80 12.62
CA ILE A 77 -10.95 -6.95 13.50
C ILE A 77 -11.80 -6.46 14.67
N ASN A 78 -11.20 -6.44 15.86
CA ASN A 78 -11.86 -6.04 17.09
C ASN A 78 -11.40 -4.64 17.52
N SER A 79 -12.32 -3.85 18.08
CA SER A 79 -11.98 -2.58 18.72
C SER A 79 -11.39 -2.83 20.12
N ARG A 80 -10.75 -1.81 20.69
CA ARG A 80 -10.60 -1.76 22.14
C ARG A 80 -11.98 -1.60 22.79
N PRO A 81 -12.19 -2.07 24.04
CA PRO A 81 -13.44 -1.84 24.75
C PRO A 81 -13.73 -0.34 24.88
N PHE A 82 -14.99 0.05 24.66
CA PHE A 82 -15.46 1.43 24.78
C PHE A 82 -16.78 1.49 25.54
N SER A 83 -17.02 2.58 26.24
CA SER A 83 -18.26 2.79 26.98
C SER A 83 -19.25 3.59 26.15
N VAL A 84 -20.50 3.12 26.08
CA VAL A 84 -21.63 3.86 25.49
C VAL A 84 -22.62 4.22 26.60
N ALA A 85 -22.98 5.49 26.70
CA ALA A 85 -24.02 5.94 27.63
C ALA A 85 -25.41 5.64 27.08
N ALA A 86 -26.41 5.50 27.96
CA ALA A 86 -27.78 5.21 27.56
C ALA A 86 -28.33 6.30 26.62
N GLY A 87 -28.86 5.90 25.45
CA GLY A 87 -29.38 6.79 24.42
C GLY A 87 -28.37 7.74 23.76
N ALA A 88 -27.09 7.69 24.14
CA ALA A 88 -26.05 8.58 23.60
C ALA A 88 -25.42 8.00 22.33
N MET A 89 -24.97 8.87 21.44
CA MET A 89 -24.13 8.48 20.31
C MET A 89 -22.67 8.42 20.75
N THR A 90 -21.96 7.36 20.38
CA THR A 90 -20.52 7.22 20.60
C THR A 90 -19.86 6.77 19.30
N THR A 91 -18.78 7.45 18.91
CA THR A 91 -18.01 7.10 17.72
C THR A 91 -16.78 6.31 18.12
N VAL A 92 -16.55 5.19 17.44
CA VAL A 92 -15.38 4.33 17.62
C VAL A 92 -14.59 4.34 16.33
N GLU A 93 -13.30 4.65 16.43
CA GLU A 93 -12.35 4.62 15.32
C GLU A 93 -11.60 3.28 15.32
N MET A 94 -11.48 2.69 14.14
CA MET A 94 -10.79 1.43 13.89
C MET A 94 -10.09 1.50 12.54
N LEU A 95 -9.15 0.59 12.28
CA LEU A 95 -8.62 0.34 10.94
C LEU A 95 -9.25 -0.92 10.37
N VAL A 96 -9.56 -0.91 9.08
CA VAL A 96 -10.05 -2.08 8.34
C VAL A 96 -9.28 -2.24 7.04
N ARG A 97 -9.23 -3.46 6.52
CA ARG A 97 -8.65 -3.78 5.21
C ARG A 97 -9.69 -4.50 4.39
N ILE A 98 -10.31 -3.79 3.45
CA ILE A 98 -11.43 -4.29 2.63
C ILE A 98 -10.88 -4.78 1.30
N GLY A 99 -11.12 -6.03 0.93
CA GLY A 99 -10.51 -6.65 -0.25
C GLY A 99 -11.31 -6.63 -1.54
N GLN A 100 -12.56 -6.16 -1.54
CA GLN A 100 -13.39 -6.13 -2.74
C GLN A 100 -14.12 -4.79 -2.89
N LEU A 101 -14.33 -4.34 -4.13
CA LEU A 101 -14.92 -3.03 -4.44
C LEU A 101 -16.33 -2.88 -3.85
N GLU A 102 -17.19 -3.87 -4.07
CA GLU A 102 -18.59 -3.85 -3.61
C GLU A 102 -18.78 -4.69 -2.33
N SER A 103 -17.96 -4.43 -1.32
CA SER A 103 -18.02 -5.15 -0.05
C SER A 103 -19.07 -4.59 0.90
N SER A 104 -19.81 -5.46 1.59
CA SER A 104 -20.55 -5.05 2.78
C SER A 104 -19.67 -5.09 4.03
N VAL A 105 -19.91 -4.19 4.97
CA VAL A 105 -19.25 -4.13 6.28
C VAL A 105 -20.21 -4.61 7.35
N GLU A 106 -19.95 -5.76 7.95
CA GLU A 106 -20.75 -6.28 9.07
C GLU A 106 -20.15 -5.83 10.39
N VAL A 107 -20.93 -5.11 11.20
CA VAL A 107 -20.55 -4.64 12.53
C VAL A 107 -21.35 -5.40 13.58
N LEU A 108 -20.64 -6.10 14.48
CA LEU A 108 -21.21 -6.77 15.64
C LEU A 108 -20.75 -6.03 16.91
N LEU A 109 -21.70 -5.65 17.76
CA LEU A 109 -21.42 -5.11 19.08
C LEU A 109 -21.49 -6.25 20.09
N ARG A 110 -20.38 -6.49 20.78
CA ARG A 110 -20.27 -7.48 21.85
C ARG A 110 -20.19 -6.79 23.19
N ASP A 111 -20.89 -7.32 24.17
CA ASP A 111 -20.68 -6.94 25.56
C ASP A 111 -19.26 -7.34 25.98
N ALA A 112 -18.47 -6.40 26.50
CA ALA A 112 -17.05 -6.59 26.75
C ALA A 112 -16.76 -7.61 27.87
N GLN A 113 -17.72 -7.89 28.76
CA GLN A 113 -17.55 -8.83 29.87
C GLN A 113 -18.01 -10.24 29.50
N THR A 114 -19.14 -10.34 28.80
CA THR A 114 -19.80 -11.63 28.50
C THR A 114 -19.48 -12.14 27.09
N GLY A 115 -18.94 -11.30 26.20
CA GLY A 115 -18.67 -11.61 24.79
C GLY A 115 -19.92 -11.79 23.93
N LYS A 116 -21.12 -11.64 24.51
CA LYS A 116 -22.40 -11.84 23.84
C LYS A 116 -22.68 -10.70 22.86
N VAL A 117 -23.14 -11.05 21.66
CA VAL A 117 -23.58 -10.06 20.67
C VAL A 117 -24.87 -9.39 21.18
N VAL A 118 -24.80 -8.08 21.38
CA VAL A 118 -25.91 -7.23 21.85
C VAL A 118 -26.50 -6.36 20.74
N GLY A 119 -25.73 -6.09 19.68
CA GLY A 119 -26.17 -5.34 18.51
C GLY A 119 -25.48 -5.85 17.24
N LYS A 120 -26.14 -5.73 16.09
CA LYS A 120 -25.60 -6.14 14.80
C LYS A 120 -26.19 -5.28 13.69
N ARG A 121 -25.35 -4.85 12.74
CA ARG A 121 -25.80 -4.24 11.49
C ARG A 121 -24.83 -4.57 10.37
N THR A 122 -25.37 -4.82 9.18
CA THR A 122 -24.59 -4.94 7.95
C THR A 122 -24.82 -3.70 7.10
N PHE A 123 -23.74 -2.98 6.81
CA PHE A 123 -23.73 -1.83 5.92
C PHE A 123 -23.41 -2.34 4.51
N VAL A 124 -24.35 -2.20 3.59
CA VAL A 124 -24.20 -2.65 2.20
C VAL A 124 -23.84 -1.46 1.32
N THR A 125 -23.12 -1.72 0.23
CA THR A 125 -22.89 -0.72 -0.81
C THR A 125 -24.22 -0.29 -1.41
N HIS A 126 -24.52 1.00 -1.37
CA HIS A 126 -25.76 1.54 -1.91
C HIS A 126 -25.53 2.93 -2.49
N ARG A 127 -26.29 3.28 -3.53
CA ARG A 127 -26.27 4.64 -4.11
C ARG A 127 -26.84 5.73 -3.16
N GLU A 128 -27.54 5.34 -2.10
CA GLU A 128 -28.21 6.27 -1.18
C GLU A 128 -27.48 6.26 0.18
N LEU A 129 -26.38 7.01 0.28
CA LEU A 129 -25.55 7.13 1.48
C LEU A 129 -26.35 7.60 2.71
N ASP A 130 -27.34 8.47 2.50
CA ASP A 130 -28.18 9.05 3.55
C ASP A 130 -29.02 8.03 4.33
N LYS A 131 -29.22 6.82 3.78
CA LYS A 131 -29.93 5.72 4.46
C LYS A 131 -28.98 4.76 5.20
N GLY A 132 -27.73 5.17 5.41
CA GLY A 132 -26.68 4.38 6.03
C GLY A 132 -26.12 3.30 5.10
N GLY A 133 -26.12 3.56 3.79
CA GLY A 133 -25.31 2.81 2.83
C GLY A 133 -23.86 3.28 2.88
N ILE A 134 -22.96 2.44 2.37
CA ILE A 134 -21.54 2.80 2.21
C ILE A 134 -21.20 2.95 0.73
N ARG A 135 -20.17 3.76 0.44
CA ARG A 135 -19.63 3.89 -0.91
C ARG A 135 -18.83 2.61 -1.27
N PRO A 136 -18.90 2.13 -2.53
CA PRO A 136 -17.95 1.15 -3.04
C PRO A 136 -16.51 1.64 -2.86
N GLY A 137 -15.59 0.72 -2.58
CA GLY A 137 -14.17 1.03 -2.53
C GLY A 137 -13.65 1.47 -3.89
N ASP A 138 -12.60 2.29 -3.87
CA ASP A 138 -11.87 2.67 -5.07
C ASP A 138 -10.86 1.55 -5.42
N PRO A 139 -10.61 1.26 -6.72
CA PRO A 139 -9.62 0.29 -7.14
C PRO A 139 -8.24 0.50 -6.53
N ALA A 140 -7.52 -0.59 -6.25
CA ALA A 140 -6.17 -0.55 -5.70
C ALA A 140 -5.14 0.22 -6.56
N THR A 141 -5.42 0.37 -7.86
CA THR A 141 -4.66 1.16 -8.84
C THR A 141 -5.12 2.62 -8.95
N THR A 142 -6.07 3.07 -8.12
CA THR A 142 -6.48 4.47 -8.01
C THR A 142 -5.38 5.28 -7.33
N ARG A 143 -5.19 6.54 -7.74
CA ARG A 143 -4.39 7.51 -7.00
C ARG A 143 -5.30 8.27 -6.04
N LEU A 144 -5.12 8.10 -4.74
CA LEU A 144 -5.93 8.74 -3.71
C LEU A 144 -5.21 9.96 -3.13
N LEU A 145 -5.79 11.13 -3.31
CA LEU A 145 -5.33 12.40 -2.76
C LEU A 145 -6.20 12.78 -1.58
N VAL A 146 -5.61 13.00 -0.41
CA VAL A 146 -6.35 13.50 0.75
C VAL A 146 -6.16 15.00 0.86
N VAL A 147 -7.23 15.77 0.71
CA VAL A 147 -7.19 17.23 0.78
C VAL A 147 -7.76 17.70 2.12
N ILE A 148 -6.90 18.31 2.93
CA ILE A 148 -7.24 18.89 4.23
C ILE A 148 -7.42 20.41 4.04
N ALA A 149 -8.66 20.83 3.85
CA ALA A 149 -9.04 22.22 3.65
C ALA A 149 -10.57 22.40 3.78
N ASP A 150 -11.01 23.61 4.14
CA ASP A 150 -12.44 23.99 4.16
C ASP A 150 -13.04 24.03 2.73
N GLY A 151 -12.23 24.38 1.73
CA GLY A 151 -12.66 24.54 0.34
C GLY A 151 -11.91 23.67 -0.67
N ALA A 152 -12.41 23.65 -1.91
CA ALA A 152 -11.72 22.98 -3.02
C ALA A 152 -10.43 23.75 -3.41
N LEU A 153 -9.29 23.06 -3.32
CA LEU A 153 -7.97 23.62 -3.65
C LEU A 153 -7.68 23.66 -5.16
N GLY A 154 -8.60 23.19 -6.02
CA GLY A 154 -8.37 23.10 -7.47
C GLY A 154 -7.49 21.92 -7.88
N VAL A 155 -7.49 20.84 -7.08
CA VAL A 155 -6.95 19.54 -7.48
C VAL A 155 -7.89 18.97 -8.55
N ALA A 156 -7.40 18.80 -9.77
CA ALA A 156 -8.17 18.21 -10.85
C ALA A 156 -8.47 16.74 -10.52
N THR A 157 -9.73 16.34 -10.65
CA THR A 157 -10.16 14.94 -10.60
C THR A 157 -10.44 14.48 -12.02
N ALA A 158 -10.02 13.26 -12.37
CA ALA A 158 -10.46 12.65 -13.61
C ALA A 158 -11.96 12.30 -13.49
N GLU A 159 -12.78 12.75 -14.43
CA GLU A 159 -14.16 12.27 -14.54
C GLU A 159 -14.13 10.85 -15.14
N ALA A 160 -14.58 9.86 -14.37
CA ALA A 160 -14.60 8.44 -14.72
C ALA A 160 -15.45 8.08 -15.96
N GLU A 161 -16.16 9.04 -16.56
CA GLU A 161 -17.14 8.81 -17.63
C GLU A 161 -16.54 8.41 -18.99
N LYS A 162 -15.20 8.34 -19.13
CA LYS A 162 -14.53 8.18 -20.43
C LYS A 162 -14.16 6.74 -20.82
N SER A 163 -13.90 5.80 -19.89
CA SER A 163 -13.69 4.36 -20.17
C SER A 163 -13.51 3.51 -18.89
N ASN A 164 -13.58 2.17 -19.01
CA ASN A 164 -13.26 1.25 -17.89
C ASN A 164 -11.80 1.37 -17.42
N GLU A 165 -10.85 1.67 -18.31
CA GLU A 165 -9.45 1.91 -17.92
C GLU A 165 -9.34 3.14 -17.03
N VAL A 166 -10.02 4.23 -17.41
CA VAL A 166 -10.05 5.47 -16.64
C VAL A 166 -10.62 5.24 -15.25
N TRP A 167 -11.64 4.39 -15.08
CA TRP A 167 -12.18 4.06 -13.76
C TRP A 167 -11.16 3.37 -12.84
N PHE A 168 -10.42 2.38 -13.34
CA PHE A 168 -9.49 1.63 -12.50
C PHE A 168 -8.23 2.43 -12.13
N THR A 169 -7.89 3.47 -12.88
CA THR A 169 -6.63 4.24 -12.72
C THR A 169 -6.88 5.73 -12.47
N GLN A 170 -8.09 6.12 -12.08
CA GLN A 170 -8.47 7.50 -11.84
C GLN A 170 -7.68 8.15 -10.69
N ASP A 171 -7.69 9.47 -10.70
CA ASP A 171 -7.23 10.31 -9.60
C ASP A 171 -8.45 10.76 -8.79
N VAL A 172 -8.47 10.40 -7.51
CA VAL A 172 -9.60 10.61 -6.59
C VAL A 172 -9.18 11.51 -5.44
N VAL A 173 -10.10 12.37 -5.00
CA VAL A 173 -9.85 13.32 -3.91
C VAL A 173 -10.77 13.02 -2.73
N GLY A 174 -10.20 12.50 -1.65
CA GLY A 174 -10.85 12.40 -0.34
C GLY A 174 -10.72 13.71 0.42
N ARG A 175 -11.82 14.41 0.71
CA ARG A 175 -11.80 15.70 1.40
C ARG A 175 -11.98 15.54 2.90
N VAL A 176 -11.16 16.25 3.67
CA VAL A 176 -11.24 16.37 5.12
C VAL A 176 -11.39 17.85 5.46
N THR A 177 -12.61 18.25 5.81
CA THR A 177 -12.94 19.63 6.19
C THR A 177 -12.81 19.88 7.69
N ASP A 178 -12.88 18.81 8.49
CA ASP A 178 -12.72 18.86 9.95
C ASP A 178 -11.49 18.07 10.36
N LEU A 179 -10.53 18.74 11.01
CA LEU A 179 -9.31 18.12 11.51
C LEU A 179 -9.59 17.08 12.61
N SER A 180 -10.79 17.06 13.22
CA SER A 180 -11.23 15.98 14.11
C SER A 180 -11.42 14.63 13.42
N ALA A 181 -11.62 14.65 12.09
CA ALA A 181 -11.76 13.46 11.28
C ALA A 181 -10.43 12.85 10.81
N LEU A 182 -9.28 13.50 11.10
CA LEU A 182 -7.98 12.93 10.81
C LEU A 182 -7.74 11.67 11.65
N PRO A 183 -7.20 10.60 11.06
CA PRO A 183 -6.91 9.39 11.78
C PRO A 183 -5.76 9.58 12.78
N ARG A 184 -5.73 8.72 13.79
CA ARG A 184 -4.74 8.77 14.89
C ARG A 184 -3.58 7.79 14.74
N GLU A 185 -3.52 7.05 13.63
CA GLU A 185 -2.49 6.05 13.35
C GLU A 185 -1.95 6.25 11.93
N ALA A 186 -0.62 6.24 11.75
CA ALA A 186 0.03 6.45 10.45
C ALA A 186 -0.41 5.43 9.39
N LEU A 187 -0.64 4.17 9.80
CA LEU A 187 -1.08 3.08 8.92
C LEU A 187 -2.42 3.35 8.23
N ALA A 188 -3.25 4.26 8.78
CA ALA A 188 -4.53 4.69 8.18
C ALA A 188 -4.35 5.33 6.79
N TYR A 189 -3.15 5.86 6.52
CA TYR A 189 -2.78 6.52 5.27
C TYR A 189 -2.12 5.56 4.27
N GLU A 190 -2.12 4.24 4.49
CA GLU A 190 -1.46 3.27 3.59
C GLU A 190 -1.91 3.40 2.13
N GLY A 191 -3.19 3.65 1.89
CA GLY A 191 -3.73 3.86 0.55
C GLY A 191 -3.54 5.27 -0.01
N VAL A 192 -3.03 6.23 0.76
CA VAL A 192 -2.98 7.63 0.35
C VAL A 192 -1.69 7.92 -0.41
N ASP A 193 -1.80 8.37 -1.64
CA ASP A 193 -0.66 8.70 -2.50
C ASP A 193 -0.06 10.07 -2.14
N THR A 194 -0.88 11.04 -1.73
CA THR A 194 -0.43 12.38 -1.31
C THR A 194 -1.47 13.03 -0.41
N VAL A 195 -1.02 13.63 0.70
CA VAL A 195 -1.84 14.53 1.53
C VAL A 195 -1.55 15.97 1.10
N VAL A 196 -2.60 16.73 0.81
CA VAL A 196 -2.53 18.16 0.47
C VAL A 196 -3.17 18.95 1.59
N VAL A 197 -2.39 19.81 2.25
CA VAL A 197 -2.83 20.62 3.39
C VAL A 197 -2.89 22.07 3.00
N SER A 198 -4.01 22.72 3.32
CA SER A 198 -4.11 24.18 3.40
C SER A 198 -4.19 24.63 4.85
N THR A 199 -3.45 25.68 5.19
CA THR A 199 -3.40 26.24 6.55
C THR A 199 -4.18 27.56 6.68
N SER A 200 -5.03 27.88 5.70
CA SER A 200 -5.79 29.13 5.66
C SER A 200 -6.80 29.29 6.80
N ASP A 201 -7.38 28.19 7.30
CA ASP A 201 -8.34 28.19 8.42
C ASP A 201 -7.63 28.28 9.77
N ARG A 202 -7.44 29.51 10.26
CA ARG A 202 -6.75 29.77 11.52
C ARG A 202 -7.44 29.11 12.72
N GLU A 203 -8.78 29.05 12.75
CA GLU A 203 -9.51 28.53 13.91
C GLU A 203 -9.27 27.02 14.07
N ALA A 204 -9.39 26.27 12.98
CA ALA A 204 -9.12 24.83 12.96
C ALA A 204 -7.70 24.51 13.48
N TRP A 205 -6.68 25.20 12.94
CA TRP A 205 -5.28 24.96 13.30
C TRP A 205 -4.91 25.45 14.71
N SER A 206 -5.58 26.48 15.24
CA SER A 206 -5.31 27.00 16.58
C SER A 206 -5.57 25.99 17.71
N SER A 207 -6.40 24.98 17.45
CA SER A 207 -6.71 23.88 18.37
C SER A 207 -5.68 22.74 18.33
N MET A 208 -4.84 22.69 17.29
CA MET A 208 -3.88 21.61 17.07
C MET A 208 -2.55 21.90 17.76
N ARG A 209 -1.89 20.84 18.21
CA ARG A 209 -0.57 20.89 18.84
C ARG A 209 0.34 19.81 18.22
N PRO A 210 1.66 19.96 18.30
CA PRO A 210 2.60 18.97 17.76
C PRO A 210 2.41 17.56 18.35
N ASP A 211 2.01 17.46 19.62
CA ASP A 211 1.81 16.20 20.35
C ASP A 211 0.43 15.56 20.12
N ASP A 212 -0.47 16.24 19.42
CA ASP A 212 -1.78 15.71 19.08
C ASP A 212 -1.62 14.40 18.28
N PRO A 213 -2.28 13.29 18.69
CA PRO A 213 -2.15 12.01 18.01
C PRO A 213 -2.40 12.06 16.50
N ARG A 214 -3.26 12.97 16.02
CA ARG A 214 -3.58 13.14 14.59
C ARG A 214 -2.43 13.77 13.83
N ILE A 215 -1.77 14.73 14.45
CA ILE A 215 -0.59 15.39 13.91
C ILE A 215 0.59 14.42 13.91
N ARG A 216 0.81 13.69 15.02
CA ARG A 216 1.85 12.66 15.11
C ARG A 216 1.68 11.58 14.05
N ALA A 217 0.46 11.07 13.85
CA ALA A 217 0.18 10.09 12.80
C ALA A 217 0.50 10.60 11.38
N LEU A 218 0.22 11.88 11.10
CA LEU A 218 0.57 12.50 9.82
C LEU A 218 2.10 12.64 9.66
N VAL A 219 2.79 13.10 10.72
CA VAL A 219 4.26 13.23 10.74
C VAL A 219 4.93 11.88 10.53
N GLU A 220 4.52 10.87 11.30
CA GLU A 220 5.00 9.49 11.21
C GLU A 220 4.77 8.92 9.81
N TRP A 221 3.58 9.13 9.22
CA TRP A 221 3.30 8.70 7.84
C TRP A 221 4.25 9.35 6.81
N VAL A 222 4.51 10.66 6.92
CA VAL A 222 5.47 11.34 6.04
C VAL A 222 6.88 10.77 6.24
N GLN A 223 7.34 10.66 7.48
CA GLN A 223 8.66 10.10 7.80
C GLN A 223 8.81 8.65 7.32
N GLN A 224 7.71 7.89 7.28
CA GLN A 224 7.62 6.55 6.72
C GLN A 224 7.47 6.53 5.18
N GLY A 225 7.82 7.57 4.44
CA GLY A 225 7.75 7.58 2.96
C GLY A 225 6.50 8.23 2.37
N GLY A 226 5.62 8.78 3.22
CA GLY A 226 4.45 9.53 2.79
C GLY A 226 4.81 10.85 2.11
N ARG A 227 3.84 11.42 1.40
CA ARG A 227 4.04 12.67 0.65
C ARG A 227 3.07 13.75 1.09
N LEU A 228 3.62 14.88 1.53
CA LEU A 228 2.86 16.04 1.96
C LEU A 228 3.08 17.23 1.01
N LEU A 229 2.00 17.83 0.52
CA LEU A 229 2.01 19.12 -0.15
C LEU A 229 1.34 20.14 0.76
N LEU A 230 2.12 21.10 1.26
CA LEU A 230 1.70 22.04 2.29
C LEU A 230 1.62 23.46 1.71
N TYR A 231 0.41 24.01 1.67
CA TYR A 231 0.14 25.41 1.35
C TYR A 231 0.01 26.21 2.64
N SER A 232 0.95 27.14 2.86
CA SER A 232 0.96 27.97 4.05
C SER A 232 1.54 29.35 3.80
N ALA A 233 0.70 30.37 3.93
CA ALA A 233 1.15 31.76 3.95
C ALA A 233 0.60 32.55 5.15
N ALA A 234 -0.72 32.74 5.24
CA ALA A 234 -1.34 33.65 6.19
C ALA A 234 -1.16 33.24 7.66
N ASN A 235 -1.07 31.93 7.95
CA ASN A 235 -0.93 31.37 9.29
C ASN A 235 0.38 30.58 9.46
N ALA A 236 1.40 30.89 8.65
CA ALA A 236 2.69 30.20 8.71
C ALA A 236 3.35 30.30 10.10
N ASP A 237 3.20 31.43 10.79
CA ASP A 237 3.67 31.64 12.17
C ASP A 237 3.09 30.63 13.17
N LEU A 238 1.78 30.38 13.06
CA LEU A 238 1.03 29.49 13.96
C LEU A 238 1.34 28.02 13.68
N VAL A 239 1.47 27.64 12.40
CA VAL A 239 1.52 26.24 11.97
C VAL A 239 2.94 25.73 11.80
N LEU A 240 3.85 26.56 11.28
CA LEU A 240 5.24 26.23 10.95
C LEU A 240 6.25 26.80 11.94
N GLY A 241 5.85 27.79 12.75
CA GLY A 241 6.71 28.37 13.78
C GLY A 241 7.00 27.40 14.92
N ALA A 242 7.91 27.80 15.82
CA ALA A 242 8.30 27.02 16.98
C ALA A 242 7.08 26.63 17.85
N GLY A 243 6.92 25.34 18.13
CA GLY A 243 5.77 24.75 18.83
C GLY A 243 4.50 24.64 17.99
N GLY A 244 4.55 24.98 16.70
CA GLY A 244 3.45 24.86 15.76
C GLY A 244 3.20 23.39 15.35
N PRO A 245 1.95 22.99 15.09
CA PRO A 245 1.60 21.59 14.84
C PRO A 245 2.38 20.92 13.69
N LEU A 246 2.84 21.66 12.68
CA LEU A 246 3.57 21.08 11.55
C LEU A 246 5.07 21.40 11.56
N GLU A 247 5.62 21.92 12.66
CA GLU A 247 7.04 22.28 12.81
C GLU A 247 8.00 21.16 12.35
N ALA A 248 7.69 19.90 12.73
CA ALA A 248 8.52 18.74 12.39
C ALA A 248 8.59 18.41 10.88
N LEU A 249 7.72 19.01 10.07
CA LEU A 249 7.64 18.80 8.62
C LEU A 249 8.14 20.01 7.83
N VAL A 250 8.67 21.03 8.50
CA VAL A 250 9.16 22.25 7.84
C VAL A 250 10.59 22.01 7.34
N PRO A 251 10.87 22.29 6.05
CA PRO A 251 12.20 22.13 5.45
C PRO A 251 13.18 23.26 5.84
N GLY A 252 13.17 23.69 7.10
CA GLY A 252 13.96 24.79 7.66
C GLY A 252 13.30 25.41 8.89
N GLU A 253 13.91 26.46 9.43
CA GLU A 253 13.39 27.20 10.58
C GLU A 253 12.55 28.39 10.11
N TYR A 254 11.27 28.46 10.49
CA TYR A 254 10.44 29.63 10.20
C TYR A 254 11.00 30.89 10.89
N VAL A 255 11.18 31.97 10.12
CA VAL A 255 11.73 33.23 10.65
C VAL A 255 10.62 34.29 10.79
N ASN A 256 10.06 34.72 9.67
CA ASN A 256 8.98 35.70 9.61
C ASN A 256 8.27 35.62 8.24
N SER A 257 7.23 36.43 8.05
CA SER A 257 6.61 36.60 6.74
C SER A 257 6.95 37.97 6.15
N VAL A 258 7.39 38.00 4.89
CA VAL A 258 7.71 39.22 4.15
C VAL A 258 6.65 39.51 3.10
N THR A 259 6.32 40.79 2.89
CA THR A 259 5.34 41.17 1.87
C THR A 259 6.03 41.39 0.53
N LEU A 260 5.60 40.64 -0.48
CA LEU A 260 6.08 40.76 -1.85
C LEU A 260 5.00 41.35 -2.76
N ASP A 261 5.41 42.13 -3.76
CA ASP A 261 4.53 42.73 -4.78
C ASP A 261 4.84 42.34 -6.23
N GLU A 262 5.88 41.53 -6.47
CA GLU A 262 6.26 40.99 -7.77
C GLU A 262 6.11 39.46 -7.81
N PHE A 263 5.25 38.96 -8.71
CA PHE A 263 4.93 37.53 -8.86
C PHE A 263 5.15 36.99 -10.29
N GLY A 264 5.85 37.74 -11.15
CA GLY A 264 6.11 37.32 -12.54
C GLY A 264 6.89 36.00 -12.66
N ALA A 265 7.78 35.72 -11.71
CA ALA A 265 8.48 34.44 -11.63
C ALA A 265 7.53 33.26 -11.33
N LEU A 266 6.49 33.48 -10.53
CA LEU A 266 5.44 32.49 -10.27
C LEU A 266 4.60 32.22 -11.52
N GLU A 267 4.21 33.27 -12.26
CA GLU A 267 3.46 33.14 -13.52
C GLU A 267 4.26 32.33 -14.56
N THR A 268 5.56 32.64 -14.67
CA THR A 268 6.51 31.92 -15.54
C THR A 268 6.69 30.47 -15.08
N TYR A 269 6.83 30.25 -13.77
CA TYR A 269 6.95 28.92 -13.20
C TYR A 269 5.74 28.04 -13.56
N VAL A 270 4.52 28.56 -13.46
CA VAL A 270 3.31 27.80 -13.79
C VAL A 270 3.13 27.58 -15.30
N GLY A 271 3.86 28.32 -16.15
CA GLY A 271 3.65 28.31 -17.61
C GLY A 271 2.29 28.89 -17.99
N GLY A 272 1.75 29.79 -17.16
CA GLY A 272 0.51 30.51 -17.41
C GLY A 272 0.77 31.79 -18.18
N ASN A 273 -0.07 32.10 -19.17
CA ASN A 273 0.01 33.37 -19.93
C ASN A 273 -0.84 34.48 -19.29
N GLU A 274 -1.49 34.21 -18.16
CA GLU A 274 -2.45 35.11 -17.52
C GLU A 274 -1.90 35.65 -16.20
N PRO A 275 -1.85 36.98 -16.04
CA PRO A 275 -1.27 37.58 -14.85
C PRO A 275 -2.11 37.27 -13.62
N LEU A 276 -1.45 37.10 -12.48
CA LEU A 276 -2.06 36.83 -11.19
C LEU A 276 -2.93 38.01 -10.71
N SER A 277 -2.54 39.24 -11.07
CA SER A 277 -3.34 40.45 -10.86
C SER A 277 -3.72 41.09 -12.19
N GLN A 278 -5.02 41.35 -12.37
CA GLN A 278 -5.54 42.10 -13.54
C GLN A 278 -5.68 43.61 -13.24
N ARG A 279 -5.66 44.03 -11.97
CA ARG A 279 -5.79 45.44 -11.54
C ARG A 279 -5.08 45.70 -10.21
N GLY A 280 -4.11 46.64 -10.21
CA GLY A 280 -3.43 47.13 -9.00
C GLY A 280 -2.17 46.37 -8.61
N ARG A 281 -1.38 46.96 -7.69
CA ARG A 281 -0.20 46.31 -7.08
C ARG A 281 -0.68 45.21 -6.13
N LEU A 282 -0.42 43.96 -6.47
CA LEU A 282 -0.66 42.82 -5.59
C LEU A 282 0.34 42.86 -4.44
N ARG A 283 -0.09 42.50 -3.22
CA ARG A 283 0.79 42.33 -2.07
C ARG A 283 0.41 41.05 -1.34
N LEU A 284 1.31 40.08 -1.26
CA LEU A 284 1.10 38.85 -0.50
C LEU A 284 2.22 38.69 0.52
N ALA A 285 1.86 38.27 1.72
CA ALA A 285 2.81 37.84 2.72
C ALA A 285 3.28 36.42 2.37
N VAL A 286 4.60 36.22 2.34
CA VAL A 286 5.25 34.95 2.04
C VAL A 286 6.17 34.60 3.22
N PRO A 287 6.09 33.37 3.77
CA PRO A 287 6.98 32.95 4.85
C PRO A 287 8.43 32.86 4.38
N THR A 288 9.36 33.17 5.28
CA THR A 288 10.80 33.03 5.08
C THR A 288 11.37 32.05 6.08
N PHE A 289 12.49 31.43 5.71
CA PHE A 289 13.10 30.35 6.46
C PHE A 289 14.61 30.54 6.57
N ALA A 290 15.17 30.13 7.70
CA ALA A 290 16.61 29.95 7.90
C ALA A 290 16.97 28.47 7.82
N ASN A 291 18.25 28.16 7.60
CA ASN A 291 18.78 26.78 7.59
C ASN A 291 17.95 25.83 6.69
N LEU A 292 17.62 26.32 5.49
CA LEU A 292 16.82 25.57 4.52
C LEU A 292 17.48 24.26 4.12
N ARG A 293 16.67 23.21 4.03
CA ARG A 293 17.03 21.90 3.52
C ARG A 293 16.25 21.61 2.24
N GLY A 294 16.82 20.80 1.35
CA GLY A 294 16.19 20.38 0.10
C GLY A 294 16.26 21.41 -1.02
N ASP A 295 15.53 21.11 -2.09
CA ASP A 295 15.56 21.85 -3.34
C ASP A 295 14.58 23.03 -3.34
N VAL A 296 15.12 24.25 -3.51
CA VAL A 296 14.32 25.45 -3.77
C VAL A 296 13.98 25.52 -5.26
N GLU A 297 12.76 25.11 -5.62
CA GLU A 297 12.29 25.09 -7.02
C GLU A 297 11.92 26.48 -7.54
N LEU A 298 11.47 27.37 -6.65
CA LEU A 298 11.09 28.73 -6.99
C LEU A 298 11.42 29.67 -5.84
N SER A 299 12.08 30.78 -6.17
CA SER A 299 12.25 31.94 -5.29
C SER A 299 11.62 33.18 -5.92
N LEU A 300 11.12 34.09 -5.10
CA LEU A 300 10.64 35.41 -5.46
C LEU A 300 11.59 36.49 -4.89
N GLY A 301 11.36 37.75 -5.25
CA GLY A 301 12.19 38.87 -4.80
C GLY A 301 13.41 39.11 -5.69
N THR A 302 14.40 39.79 -5.15
CA THR A 302 15.61 40.21 -5.89
C THR A 302 16.72 39.17 -5.78
N GLN A 303 17.69 39.16 -6.69
CA GLN A 303 18.83 38.23 -6.59
C GLN A 303 19.63 38.37 -5.29
N ASP A 304 19.73 39.58 -4.74
CA ASP A 304 20.44 39.85 -3.49
C ASP A 304 19.65 39.45 -2.24
N ASN A 305 18.33 39.23 -2.37
CA ASN A 305 17.45 38.82 -1.28
C ASN A 305 16.34 37.89 -1.81
N PRO A 306 16.70 36.66 -2.20
CA PRO A 306 15.74 35.70 -2.72
C PRO A 306 14.88 35.14 -1.57
N VAL A 307 13.57 35.12 -1.79
CA VAL A 307 12.60 34.55 -0.86
C VAL A 307 12.11 33.23 -1.42
N PRO A 308 12.43 32.08 -0.81
CA PRO A 308 11.99 30.78 -1.31
C PRO A 308 10.47 30.66 -1.21
N LEU A 309 9.85 30.23 -2.31
CA LEU A 309 8.39 30.10 -2.42
C LEU A 309 7.95 28.64 -2.52
N VAL A 310 8.68 27.83 -3.29
CA VAL A 310 8.41 26.40 -3.44
C VAL A 310 9.67 25.66 -3.05
N ILE A 311 9.58 24.91 -1.95
CA ILE A 311 10.67 24.12 -1.38
C ILE A 311 10.25 22.66 -1.38
N ARG A 312 11.07 21.78 -1.93
CA ARG A 312 10.86 20.34 -1.94
C ARG A 312 12.00 19.69 -1.18
N ALA A 313 11.69 19.05 -0.06
CA ALA A 313 12.68 18.42 0.78
C ALA A 313 12.27 17.01 1.17
N ARG A 314 13.27 16.16 1.37
CA ARG A 314 13.13 14.90 2.09
C ARG A 314 12.85 15.15 3.57
N GLU A 315 11.88 14.43 4.12
CA GLU A 315 11.67 14.34 5.57
C GLU A 315 11.51 12.86 5.97
N GLY A 316 12.46 12.35 6.74
CA GLY A 316 12.65 10.91 6.93
C GLY A 316 12.85 10.21 5.58
N LEU A 317 12.00 9.20 5.29
CA LEU A 317 11.98 8.51 4.00
C LEU A 317 11.02 9.18 2.99
N GLY A 318 10.17 10.11 3.42
CA GLY A 318 9.15 10.74 2.58
C GLY A 318 9.56 12.10 2.03
N GLN A 319 8.56 12.86 1.59
CA GLN A 319 8.76 14.16 0.96
C GLN A 319 7.74 15.18 1.45
N VAL A 320 8.23 16.39 1.72
CA VAL A 320 7.41 17.58 1.92
C VAL A 320 7.65 18.57 0.79
N VAL A 321 6.56 19.09 0.23
CA VAL A 321 6.55 20.21 -0.71
C VAL A 321 5.89 21.38 -0.01
N LEU A 322 6.69 22.33 0.46
CA LEU A 322 6.19 23.55 1.08
C LEU A 322 6.00 24.63 0.02
N VAL A 323 4.81 25.20 -0.02
CA VAL A 323 4.46 26.32 -0.89
C VAL A 323 4.02 27.49 -0.02
N GLY A 324 4.78 28.59 -0.07
CA GLY A 324 4.55 29.82 0.69
C GLY A 324 3.36 30.66 0.21
N LEU A 325 2.26 30.04 -0.22
CA LEU A 325 1.03 30.66 -0.72
C LEU A 325 -0.19 29.88 -0.22
N ASP A 326 -1.31 30.58 -0.01
CA ASP A 326 -2.61 29.94 0.25
C ASP A 326 -3.43 29.87 -1.05
N VAL A 327 -3.62 28.67 -1.59
CA VAL A 327 -4.32 28.47 -2.90
C VAL A 327 -5.85 28.56 -2.82
N ASP A 328 -6.40 28.61 -1.62
CA ASP A 328 -7.82 28.70 -1.30
C ASP A 328 -8.28 30.11 -0.87
N LEU A 329 -7.35 31.05 -0.74
CA LEU A 329 -7.61 32.46 -0.48
C LEU A 329 -7.40 33.33 -1.75
N PRO A 330 -8.18 34.41 -1.93
CA PRO A 330 -7.89 35.40 -2.98
C PRO A 330 -6.50 36.05 -2.78
N PRO A 331 -5.78 36.37 -3.88
CA PRO A 331 -6.21 36.27 -5.28
C PRO A 331 -5.95 34.88 -5.91
N ILE A 332 -5.18 33.99 -5.28
CA ILE A 332 -4.81 32.69 -5.86
C ILE A 332 -6.05 31.82 -6.12
N LYS A 333 -7.02 31.83 -5.21
CA LYS A 333 -8.31 31.13 -5.36
C LYS A 333 -9.01 31.45 -6.68
N THR A 334 -8.93 32.71 -7.11
CA THR A 334 -9.56 33.23 -8.33
C THR A 334 -8.63 33.24 -9.54
N TRP A 335 -7.37 32.86 -9.36
CA TRP A 335 -6.39 32.86 -10.44
C TRP A 335 -6.67 31.69 -11.38
N LYS A 336 -6.80 32.00 -12.67
CA LYS A 336 -7.11 31.00 -13.70
C LYS A 336 -6.03 29.91 -13.84
N SER A 337 -4.78 30.22 -13.53
CA SER A 337 -3.69 29.23 -13.56
C SER A 337 -3.51 28.47 -12.24
N ARG A 338 -4.44 28.60 -11.27
CA ARG A 338 -4.38 27.88 -9.98
C ARG A 338 -4.28 26.37 -10.15
N GLU A 339 -5.08 25.77 -11.02
CA GLU A 339 -5.06 24.31 -11.23
C GLU A 339 -3.72 23.83 -11.80
N ARG A 340 -3.09 24.63 -12.66
CA ARG A 340 -1.74 24.36 -13.17
C ARG A 340 -0.68 24.49 -12.08
N LEU A 341 -0.80 25.46 -11.17
CA LEU A 341 0.09 25.58 -10.01
C LEU A 341 0.01 24.32 -9.15
N VAL A 342 -1.21 23.90 -8.82
CA VAL A 342 -1.44 22.70 -7.99
C VAL A 342 -0.93 21.45 -8.69
N ALA A 343 -1.25 21.24 -9.97
CA ALA A 343 -0.77 20.10 -10.75
C ALA A 343 0.77 20.09 -10.85
N LYS A 344 1.40 21.24 -11.06
CA LYS A 344 2.86 21.35 -11.12
C LYS A 344 3.51 21.00 -9.78
N ASN A 345 2.96 21.46 -8.65
CA ASN A 345 3.49 21.15 -7.32
C ASN A 345 3.27 19.68 -6.92
N LEU A 346 2.13 19.11 -7.33
CA LEU A 346 1.84 17.69 -7.22
C LEU A 346 2.77 16.84 -8.10
N ALA A 347 3.30 17.37 -9.21
CA ALA A 347 4.37 16.76 -9.99
C ALA A 347 4.19 15.24 -10.20
N PHE A 348 2.97 14.78 -10.52
CA PHE A 348 2.75 13.37 -10.76
C PHE A 348 3.50 12.92 -12.02
N PRO A 349 4.04 11.69 -12.05
CA PRO A 349 4.67 11.13 -13.23
C PRO A 349 3.70 11.14 -14.43
N ASP A 350 4.26 11.32 -15.63
CA ASP A 350 3.51 11.14 -16.86
C ASP A 350 3.12 9.66 -17.01
N ASP A 351 1.84 9.37 -16.74
CA ASP A 351 1.26 8.03 -16.79
C ASP A 351 0.67 7.66 -18.17
N GLU A 352 0.83 8.54 -19.17
CA GLU A 352 0.32 8.35 -20.52
C GLU A 352 1.06 7.20 -21.24
N PRO A 353 0.35 6.14 -21.70
CA PRO A 353 0.97 5.09 -22.48
C PRO A 353 1.42 5.62 -23.86
N MET A 354 2.46 5.01 -24.46
CA MET A 354 2.81 5.33 -25.85
C MET A 354 1.63 5.04 -26.79
N ALA A 355 1.40 5.94 -27.76
CA ALA A 355 0.22 6.04 -28.64
C ALA A 355 -0.16 4.78 -29.46
N ASP A 356 0.64 3.72 -29.44
CA ASP A 356 0.40 2.47 -30.21
C ASP A 356 -0.58 1.48 -29.55
N THR A 357 -1.28 1.87 -28.48
CA THR A 357 -2.07 0.94 -27.64
C THR A 357 -3.56 0.85 -28.03
N GLU A 358 -4.02 1.57 -29.06
CA GLU A 358 -5.46 1.80 -29.33
C GLU A 358 -6.31 0.57 -29.76
N ASN A 359 -5.73 -0.60 -30.05
CA ASN A 359 -6.48 -1.73 -30.65
C ASN A 359 -6.42 -3.08 -29.90
N TYR A 360 -6.09 -3.10 -28.61
CA TYR A 360 -5.94 -4.35 -27.86
C TYR A 360 -7.07 -4.65 -26.88
N TYR A 361 -7.40 -5.94 -26.74
CA TYR A 361 -8.40 -6.45 -25.81
C TYR A 361 -7.97 -6.12 -24.37
N TYR A 362 -8.56 -5.08 -23.79
CA TYR A 362 -8.23 -4.58 -22.45
C TYR A 362 -8.58 -5.62 -21.38
N SER A 363 -7.58 -6.17 -20.67
CA SER A 363 -7.76 -7.14 -19.58
C SER A 363 -7.88 -6.50 -18.19
N GLY A 364 -7.97 -5.16 -18.10
CA GLY A 364 -7.81 -4.41 -16.85
C GLY A 364 -6.42 -3.79 -16.72
N PRO A 365 -6.19 -2.90 -15.75
CA PRO A 365 -4.86 -2.42 -15.45
C PRO A 365 -4.12 -3.51 -14.67
N ASP A 366 -2.89 -3.78 -15.07
CA ASP A 366 -2.00 -4.65 -14.32
C ASP A 366 -1.04 -3.77 -13.49
N ASP A 367 -0.76 -4.19 -12.25
CA ASP A 367 0.18 -3.55 -11.33
C ASP A 367 1.40 -4.47 -11.14
N ILE A 368 2.59 -3.91 -10.91
CA ILE A 368 3.84 -4.63 -10.71
C ILE A 368 3.77 -5.66 -9.58
N VAL A 369 2.89 -5.46 -8.59
CA VAL A 369 2.62 -6.46 -7.54
C VAL A 369 2.13 -7.78 -8.13
N VAL A 370 1.37 -7.76 -9.22
CA VAL A 370 0.94 -8.98 -9.92
C VAL A 370 2.14 -9.70 -10.54
N ALA A 371 3.10 -8.95 -11.10
CA ALA A 371 4.35 -9.52 -11.60
C ALA A 371 5.20 -10.11 -10.46
N LEU A 372 5.17 -9.50 -9.28
CA LEU A 372 5.87 -10.01 -8.08
C LEU A 372 5.28 -11.34 -7.63
N GLU A 373 3.95 -11.44 -7.55
CA GLU A 373 3.29 -12.70 -7.21
C GLU A 373 3.56 -13.79 -8.26
N GLN A 374 3.50 -13.46 -9.55
CA GLN A 374 3.82 -14.42 -10.62
C GLN A 374 5.27 -14.91 -10.53
N GLN A 375 6.20 -14.04 -10.17
CA GLN A 375 7.61 -14.42 -10.00
C GLN A 375 7.80 -15.26 -8.73
N LEU A 376 7.09 -14.97 -7.64
CA LEU A 376 7.08 -15.79 -6.41
C LEU A 376 6.51 -17.19 -6.68
N ASP A 377 5.42 -17.30 -7.45
CA ASP A 377 4.83 -18.55 -7.92
C ASP A 377 5.85 -19.35 -8.77
N LYS A 378 6.52 -18.69 -9.73
CA LYS A 378 7.55 -19.32 -10.59
C LYS A 378 8.72 -19.88 -9.77
N GLN A 379 9.12 -19.22 -8.69
CA GLN A 379 10.16 -19.73 -7.79
C GLN A 379 9.70 -21.00 -7.04
N LEU A 380 8.41 -21.14 -6.72
CA LEU A 380 7.86 -22.40 -6.16
C LEU A 380 7.95 -23.55 -7.17
N GLU A 381 7.73 -23.28 -8.45
CA GLU A 381 7.89 -24.29 -9.50
C GLU A 381 9.33 -24.76 -9.65
N GLN A 382 10.29 -23.84 -9.49
CA GLN A 382 11.72 -24.14 -9.53
C GLN A 382 12.19 -24.92 -8.29
N SER A 383 11.61 -24.67 -7.11
CA SER A 383 11.94 -25.36 -5.86
C SER A 383 11.31 -26.75 -5.72
N GLY A 384 10.43 -27.13 -6.65
CA GLY A 384 9.98 -28.52 -6.82
C GLY A 384 8.46 -28.73 -6.90
N ILE A 385 7.64 -27.69 -6.77
CA ILE A 385 6.17 -27.79 -6.90
C ILE A 385 5.79 -27.66 -8.37
N ARG A 386 5.62 -28.78 -9.07
CA ARG A 386 5.34 -28.72 -10.52
C ARG A 386 3.85 -28.61 -10.80
N THR A 387 3.47 -27.63 -11.62
CA THR A 387 2.16 -27.63 -12.25
C THR A 387 2.17 -28.59 -13.45
N PRO A 388 1.21 -29.53 -13.56
CA PRO A 388 1.13 -30.39 -14.74
C PRO A 388 0.82 -29.52 -15.97
N PRO A 389 1.61 -29.62 -17.05
CA PRO A 389 1.35 -28.83 -18.25
C PRO A 389 -0.03 -29.19 -18.80
N PHE A 390 -0.77 -28.20 -19.31
CA PHE A 390 -2.13 -28.38 -19.80
C PHE A 390 -2.27 -29.57 -20.77
N MET A 391 -1.30 -29.75 -21.66
CA MET A 391 -1.28 -30.87 -22.62
C MET A 391 -1.16 -32.24 -21.96
N ALA A 392 -0.50 -32.35 -20.81
CA ALA A 392 -0.44 -33.61 -20.06
C ALA A 392 -1.81 -33.95 -19.47
N ILE A 393 -2.53 -32.96 -18.93
CA ILE A 393 -3.90 -33.15 -18.42
C ILE A 393 -4.83 -33.54 -19.58
N ALA A 394 -4.77 -32.81 -20.69
CA ALA A 394 -5.58 -33.11 -21.88
C ALA A 394 -5.30 -34.53 -22.41
N GLY A 395 -4.02 -34.93 -22.46
CA GLY A 395 -3.61 -36.29 -22.82
C GLY A 395 -4.16 -37.36 -21.86
N LEU A 396 -4.13 -37.12 -20.55
CA LEU A 396 -4.73 -38.00 -19.54
C LEU A 396 -6.25 -38.12 -19.69
N VAL A 397 -6.95 -37.02 -20.00
CA VAL A 397 -8.39 -37.03 -20.26
C VAL A 397 -8.72 -37.85 -21.51
N VAL A 398 -7.97 -37.66 -22.59
CA VAL A 398 -8.14 -38.47 -23.82
C VAL A 398 -7.87 -39.95 -23.54
N LEU A 399 -6.79 -40.26 -22.81
CA LEU A 399 -6.48 -41.63 -22.40
C LEU A 399 -7.60 -42.24 -21.56
N TYR A 400 -8.17 -41.49 -20.61
CA TYR A 400 -9.30 -41.93 -19.80
C TYR A 400 -10.54 -42.22 -20.66
N ILE A 401 -10.90 -41.34 -21.60
CA ILE A 401 -12.01 -41.56 -22.54
C ILE A 401 -11.79 -42.83 -23.37
N LEU A 402 -10.55 -43.06 -23.82
CA LEU A 402 -10.18 -44.27 -24.55
C LEU A 402 -10.27 -45.53 -23.67
N LEU A 403 -9.93 -45.44 -22.38
CA LEU A 403 -10.04 -46.57 -21.45
C LEU A 403 -11.50 -46.96 -21.18
N ILE A 404 -12.38 -45.99 -20.90
CA ILE A 404 -13.79 -46.28 -20.56
C ILE A 404 -14.66 -46.61 -21.77
N GLY A 405 -14.32 -46.11 -22.96
CA GLY A 405 -15.08 -46.34 -24.18
C GLY A 405 -14.57 -47.57 -24.95
N PRO A 406 -13.65 -47.39 -25.91
CA PRO A 406 -13.15 -48.49 -26.72
C PRO A 406 -12.38 -49.52 -25.88
N GLY A 407 -11.60 -49.10 -24.88
CA GLY A 407 -10.81 -49.97 -24.02
C GLY A 407 -11.66 -51.00 -23.28
N ASP A 408 -12.66 -50.53 -22.52
CA ASP A 408 -13.60 -51.38 -21.80
C ASP A 408 -14.37 -52.29 -22.76
N TYR A 409 -14.93 -51.73 -23.85
CA TYR A 409 -15.67 -52.49 -24.85
C TYR A 409 -14.85 -53.64 -25.41
N PHE A 410 -13.63 -53.38 -25.89
CA PHE A 410 -12.78 -54.43 -26.46
C PHE A 410 -12.30 -55.42 -25.41
N PHE A 411 -12.03 -54.98 -24.17
CA PHE A 411 -11.63 -55.86 -23.07
C PHE A 411 -12.75 -56.85 -22.72
N VAL A 412 -13.97 -56.35 -22.52
CA VAL A 412 -15.13 -57.17 -22.19
C VAL A 412 -15.54 -58.07 -23.36
N GLN A 413 -15.50 -57.55 -24.60
CA GLN A 413 -15.86 -58.30 -25.80
C GLN A 413 -14.85 -59.42 -26.11
N ARG A 414 -13.54 -59.13 -26.13
CA ARG A 414 -12.52 -60.07 -26.57
C ARG A 414 -11.97 -60.97 -25.47
N VAL A 415 -11.84 -60.45 -24.24
CA VAL A 415 -11.19 -61.17 -23.13
C VAL A 415 -12.23 -61.90 -22.28
N LEU A 416 -13.22 -61.18 -21.75
CA LEU A 416 -14.23 -61.74 -20.84
C LEU A 416 -15.40 -62.42 -21.58
N LYS A 417 -15.60 -62.12 -22.86
CA LYS A 417 -16.63 -62.68 -23.77
C LYS A 417 -18.07 -62.59 -23.27
N LYS A 418 -18.33 -61.76 -22.26
CA LYS A 418 -19.62 -61.55 -21.62
C LYS A 418 -19.81 -60.07 -21.36
N MET A 419 -20.70 -59.43 -22.12
CA MET A 419 -20.94 -57.98 -22.09
C MET A 419 -21.38 -57.45 -20.72
N GLU A 420 -21.95 -58.31 -19.87
CA GLU A 420 -22.39 -57.97 -18.50
C GLU A 420 -21.23 -57.58 -17.56
N TRP A 421 -19.99 -57.95 -17.87
CA TRP A 421 -18.84 -57.57 -17.03
C TRP A 421 -18.52 -56.09 -17.04
N THR A 422 -19.04 -55.31 -18.00
CA THR A 422 -18.92 -53.84 -18.02
C THR A 422 -19.42 -53.22 -16.71
N TRP A 423 -20.42 -53.80 -16.04
CA TRP A 423 -20.87 -53.33 -14.72
C TRP A 423 -19.80 -53.36 -13.63
N VAL A 424 -18.73 -54.16 -13.81
CA VAL A 424 -17.60 -54.26 -12.87
C VAL A 424 -16.35 -53.59 -13.45
N THR A 425 -16.04 -53.80 -14.72
CA THR A 425 -14.82 -53.27 -15.34
C THR A 425 -14.88 -51.75 -15.46
N PHE A 426 -16.03 -51.18 -15.81
CA PHE A 426 -16.19 -49.72 -15.89
C PHE A 426 -15.94 -49.05 -14.53
N PRO A 427 -16.63 -49.40 -13.42
CA PRO A 427 -16.31 -48.83 -12.10
C PRO A 427 -14.86 -49.08 -11.66
N THR A 428 -14.28 -50.24 -12.00
CA THR A 428 -12.88 -50.55 -11.66
C THR A 428 -11.91 -49.60 -12.37
N ILE A 429 -12.10 -49.36 -13.68
CA ILE A 429 -11.29 -48.42 -14.46
C ILE A 429 -11.40 -47.01 -13.88
N VAL A 430 -12.62 -46.60 -13.49
CA VAL A 430 -12.85 -45.30 -12.84
C VAL A 430 -12.05 -45.19 -11.54
N VAL A 431 -12.16 -46.18 -10.65
CA VAL A 431 -11.44 -46.19 -9.36
C VAL A 431 -9.92 -46.17 -9.57
N VAL A 432 -9.39 -47.01 -10.45
CA VAL A 432 -7.95 -47.06 -10.74
C VAL A 432 -7.46 -45.73 -11.33
N THR A 433 -8.22 -45.12 -12.25
CA THR A 433 -7.85 -43.83 -12.84
C THR A 433 -7.87 -42.72 -11.79
N CYS A 434 -8.88 -42.69 -10.91
CA CYS A 434 -8.95 -41.73 -9.81
C CYS A 434 -7.75 -41.88 -8.86
N LEU A 435 -7.38 -43.11 -8.48
CA LEU A 435 -6.22 -43.36 -7.63
C LEU A 435 -4.91 -42.97 -8.31
N ALA A 436 -4.76 -43.27 -9.60
CA ALA A 436 -3.59 -42.89 -10.38
C ALA A 436 -3.47 -41.37 -10.51
N ALA A 437 -4.57 -40.66 -10.75
CA ALA A 437 -4.60 -39.21 -10.82
C ALA A 437 -4.27 -38.57 -9.45
N TYR A 438 -4.83 -39.11 -8.35
CA TYR A 438 -4.52 -38.66 -7.00
C TYR A 438 -3.03 -38.86 -6.66
N TRP A 439 -2.48 -40.03 -6.97
CA TRP A 439 -1.06 -40.30 -6.75
C TRP A 439 -0.15 -39.41 -7.61
N TYR A 440 -0.49 -39.22 -8.89
CA TYR A 440 0.24 -38.34 -9.79
C TYR A 440 0.22 -36.87 -9.32
N ALA A 441 -0.92 -36.39 -8.81
CA ALA A 441 -1.03 -35.04 -8.24
C ALA A 441 -0.14 -34.85 -7.01
N ASN A 442 -0.17 -35.79 -6.06
CA ASN A 442 0.72 -35.77 -4.88
C ASN A 442 2.21 -35.81 -5.28
N TYR A 443 2.56 -36.62 -6.29
CA TYR A 443 3.93 -36.70 -6.78
C TYR A 443 4.43 -35.38 -7.39
N LEU A 444 3.57 -34.65 -8.10
CA LEU A 444 3.95 -33.38 -8.73
C LEU A 444 4.01 -32.21 -7.75
N LYS A 445 3.06 -32.12 -6.83
CA LYS A 445 2.91 -30.97 -5.94
C LYS A 445 3.67 -31.10 -4.62
N GLY A 446 4.04 -32.31 -4.22
CA GLY A 446 4.73 -32.58 -2.97
C GLY A 446 3.84 -32.45 -1.73
N ASP A 447 4.45 -32.67 -0.57
CA ASP A 447 3.82 -32.73 0.76
C ASP A 447 4.37 -31.71 1.76
N SER A 448 5.34 -30.88 1.34
CA SER A 448 6.00 -29.89 2.18
C SER A 448 5.39 -28.49 2.02
N LEU A 449 5.20 -27.78 3.14
CA LEU A 449 4.99 -26.33 3.15
C LEU A 449 6.18 -25.65 2.44
N ARG A 450 5.91 -24.60 1.66
CA ARG A 450 6.95 -23.76 1.03
C ARG A 450 6.66 -22.29 1.26
N VAL A 451 7.72 -21.52 1.49
CA VAL A 451 7.62 -20.08 1.69
C VAL A 451 8.67 -19.33 0.88
N ASN A 452 8.24 -18.63 -0.16
CA ASN A 452 9.13 -17.68 -0.85
C ASN A 452 8.92 -16.27 -0.29
N GLN A 453 10.00 -15.51 -0.13
CA GLN A 453 9.96 -14.21 0.52
C GLN A 453 10.84 -13.19 -0.20
N VAL A 454 10.34 -11.96 -0.25
CA VAL A 454 11.11 -10.77 -0.60
C VAL A 454 10.95 -9.75 0.51
N GLU A 455 12.04 -9.20 1.01
CA GLU A 455 12.07 -8.15 2.02
C GLU A 455 12.89 -6.96 1.52
N VAL A 456 12.33 -5.77 1.72
CA VAL A 456 13.02 -4.49 1.54
C VAL A 456 13.10 -3.83 2.91
N VAL A 457 14.31 -3.53 3.35
CA VAL A 457 14.60 -2.82 4.60
C VAL A 457 15.15 -1.44 4.26
N ASP A 458 14.36 -0.42 4.53
CA ASP A 458 14.76 0.98 4.34
C ASP A 458 15.30 1.54 5.65
N ILE A 459 16.47 2.18 5.57
CA ILE A 459 17.15 2.77 6.71
C ILE A 459 17.43 4.24 6.40
N ASP A 460 16.89 5.13 7.21
CA ASP A 460 17.31 6.53 7.21
C ASP A 460 18.62 6.65 8.01
N ASN A 461 19.71 6.87 7.30
CA ASN A 461 21.04 6.87 7.89
C ASN A 461 21.30 8.09 8.78
N SER A 462 20.45 9.11 8.71
CA SER A 462 20.57 10.32 9.54
C SER A 462 19.92 10.16 10.91
N THR A 463 18.83 9.38 11.00
CA THR A 463 18.03 9.23 12.23
C THR A 463 18.13 7.85 12.86
N GLY A 464 18.58 6.83 12.13
CA GLY A 464 18.52 5.43 12.60
C GLY A 464 17.14 4.80 12.46
N PHE A 465 16.16 5.49 11.87
CA PHE A 465 14.84 4.93 11.62
C PHE A 465 14.91 3.81 10.57
N VAL A 466 14.28 2.68 10.88
CA VAL A 466 14.18 1.51 10.01
C VAL A 466 12.73 1.17 9.75
N ARG A 467 12.38 0.93 8.49
CA ARG A 467 11.14 0.24 8.13
C ARG A 467 11.42 -0.97 7.25
N GLY A 468 10.77 -2.08 7.53
CA GLY A 468 10.80 -3.27 6.68
C GLY A 468 9.46 -3.51 6.01
N THR A 469 9.49 -3.85 4.73
CA THR A 469 8.35 -4.34 3.95
C THR A 469 8.69 -5.73 3.42
N MET A 470 7.87 -6.71 3.78
CA MET A 470 8.12 -8.12 3.48
C MET A 470 6.89 -8.73 2.77
N TRP A 471 7.10 -9.27 1.58
CA TRP A 471 6.10 -10.07 0.87
C TRP A 471 6.43 -11.55 1.06
N THR A 472 5.49 -12.28 1.67
CA THR A 472 5.64 -13.70 2.00
C THR A 472 4.60 -14.50 1.23
N HIS A 473 5.05 -15.41 0.37
CA HIS A 473 4.19 -16.23 -0.46
C HIS A 473 4.23 -17.67 0.02
N VAL A 474 3.10 -18.13 0.57
CA VAL A 474 3.00 -19.40 1.28
C VAL A 474 2.23 -20.40 0.43
N PHE A 475 2.82 -21.56 0.17
CA PHE A 475 2.15 -22.72 -0.43
C PHE A 475 1.80 -23.74 0.64
N SER A 476 0.52 -24.15 0.69
CA SER A 476 0.04 -25.16 1.62
C SER A 476 -0.19 -26.52 0.94
N PRO A 477 0.49 -27.60 1.37
CA PRO A 477 0.26 -28.94 0.82
C PRO A 477 -1.05 -29.58 1.30
N ASN A 478 -1.61 -29.10 2.41
CA ASN A 478 -2.83 -29.58 3.04
C ASN A 478 -3.79 -28.40 3.30
N PRO A 479 -5.11 -28.63 3.37
CA PRO A 479 -6.01 -27.58 3.81
C PRO A 479 -5.80 -27.33 5.31
N ASP A 480 -5.35 -26.13 5.68
CA ASP A 480 -5.02 -25.81 7.07
C ASP A 480 -5.31 -24.33 7.40
N ARG A 481 -5.30 -23.99 8.69
CA ARG A 481 -5.44 -22.64 9.20
C ARG A 481 -4.17 -22.19 9.90
N TYR A 482 -3.61 -21.10 9.39
CA TYR A 482 -2.34 -20.58 9.87
C TYR A 482 -2.54 -19.35 10.74
N THR A 483 -1.98 -19.39 11.95
CA THR A 483 -1.78 -18.22 12.80
C THR A 483 -0.39 -17.67 12.53
N LEU A 484 -0.32 -16.49 11.92
CA LEU A 484 0.90 -15.92 11.35
C LEU A 484 1.35 -14.71 12.16
N SER A 485 2.64 -14.62 12.46
CA SER A 485 3.24 -13.48 13.16
C SER A 485 4.67 -13.23 12.69
N LEU A 486 5.13 -11.98 12.76
CA LEU A 486 6.47 -11.59 12.33
C LEU A 486 7.51 -11.84 13.43
N GLU A 487 8.67 -12.35 13.03
CA GLU A 487 9.93 -12.17 13.74
C GLU A 487 10.85 -11.29 12.88
N ALA A 488 10.95 -10.02 13.24
CA ALA A 488 11.84 -9.07 12.56
C ALA A 488 13.28 -9.32 13.00
N LYS A 489 14.22 -9.25 12.06
CA LYS A 489 15.66 -9.27 12.39
C LYS A 489 16.23 -7.87 12.24
N SER A 490 17.03 -7.47 13.23
CA SER A 490 17.85 -6.26 13.11
C SER A 490 18.92 -6.47 12.03
N PRO A 491 19.54 -5.40 11.49
CA PRO A 491 20.71 -5.52 10.63
C PRO A 491 21.86 -6.35 11.27
N ALA A 492 22.01 -6.33 12.60
CA ALA A 492 22.98 -7.16 13.33
C ALA A 492 22.54 -8.64 13.47
N GLY A 493 21.36 -9.01 12.96
CA GLY A 493 20.82 -10.37 12.97
C GLY A 493 20.21 -10.84 14.28
N SER A 494 20.21 -9.99 15.30
CA SER A 494 19.43 -10.21 16.52
C SER A 494 17.94 -10.07 16.23
N ALA A 495 17.10 -10.74 17.03
CA ALA A 495 15.66 -10.50 17.00
C ALA A 495 15.40 -9.03 17.36
N SER A 496 14.81 -8.29 16.43
CA SER A 496 14.35 -6.92 16.67
C SER A 496 13.00 -6.97 17.37
N GLN A 497 12.72 -6.00 18.24
CA GLN A 497 11.38 -5.75 18.73
C GLN A 497 10.85 -4.51 18.01
N PRO A 498 10.06 -4.68 16.93
CA PRO A 498 9.51 -3.55 16.22
C PRO A 498 8.62 -2.72 17.15
N SER A 499 8.67 -1.39 17.00
CA SER A 499 7.77 -0.48 17.70
C SER A 499 6.33 -0.58 17.14
N GLU A 500 6.19 -0.87 15.84
CA GLU A 500 4.93 -1.24 15.22
C GLU A 500 5.11 -2.38 14.22
N THR A 501 4.05 -3.18 14.04
CA THR A 501 4.00 -4.27 13.07
C THR A 501 2.59 -4.43 12.53
N SER A 502 2.47 -4.73 11.25
CA SER A 502 1.22 -5.11 10.59
C SER A 502 1.46 -6.31 9.70
N VAL A 503 0.74 -7.41 9.96
CA VAL A 503 0.68 -8.58 9.08
C VAL A 503 -0.67 -8.56 8.36
N ALA A 504 -0.69 -8.59 7.04
CA ALA A 504 -1.91 -8.57 6.25
C ALA A 504 -1.83 -9.50 5.05
N TRP A 505 -2.98 -9.93 4.53
CA TRP A 505 -3.06 -10.55 3.22
C TRP A 505 -2.75 -9.51 2.12
N LEU A 506 -2.17 -9.97 1.03
CA LEU A 506 -1.95 -9.20 -0.20
C LEU A 506 -2.92 -9.72 -1.27
N GLY A 507 -3.78 -8.83 -1.77
CA GLY A 507 -4.74 -9.18 -2.82
C GLY A 507 -4.25 -8.73 -4.19
N LYS A 508 -4.75 -9.38 -5.25
CA LYS A 508 -4.42 -9.04 -6.64
C LYS A 508 -5.18 -7.80 -7.09
N PRO A 509 -4.51 -6.68 -7.46
CA PRO A 509 -5.17 -5.45 -7.91
C PRO A 509 -5.62 -5.55 -9.38
N SER A 510 -6.45 -6.55 -9.72
CA SER A 510 -6.87 -6.86 -11.09
C SER A 510 -8.35 -7.31 -11.13
N PRO A 511 -9.08 -7.14 -12.25
CA PRO A 511 -10.43 -7.68 -12.46
C PRO A 511 -10.49 -9.17 -12.81
N GLY A 512 -9.36 -9.90 -12.80
CA GLY A 512 -9.30 -11.34 -13.03
C GLY A 512 -9.77 -12.19 -11.84
N LEU A 513 -9.87 -13.51 -12.02
CA LEU A 513 -10.18 -14.48 -10.96
C LEU A 513 -9.24 -14.31 -9.76
N GLY A 514 -9.79 -14.22 -8.55
CA GLY A 514 -9.03 -13.97 -7.32
C GLY A 514 -8.54 -12.52 -7.15
N GLY A 515 -8.97 -11.62 -8.04
CA GLY A 515 -8.67 -10.21 -8.00
C GLY A 515 -9.65 -9.40 -7.13
N MET A 516 -9.14 -8.33 -6.53
CA MET A 516 -9.86 -7.42 -5.64
C MET A 516 -10.90 -6.55 -6.36
N SER A 517 -10.83 -6.47 -7.70
CA SER A 517 -11.80 -5.73 -8.51
C SER A 517 -13.07 -6.53 -8.80
N ASN A 518 -13.19 -7.76 -8.27
CA ASN A 518 -14.38 -8.58 -8.45
C ASN A 518 -15.53 -8.15 -7.53
N GLU A 519 -16.74 -8.24 -8.05
CA GLU A 519 -18.00 -8.06 -7.30
C GLU A 519 -18.46 -9.36 -6.60
N GLN A 520 -17.57 -10.34 -6.43
CA GLN A 520 -17.90 -11.61 -5.76
C GLN A 520 -18.15 -11.35 -4.28
N GLY A 521 -19.35 -10.91 -3.93
CA GLY A 521 -19.75 -10.61 -2.56
C GLY A 521 -19.48 -11.77 -1.59
N MET A 522 -19.52 -11.45 -0.29
CA MET A 522 -19.18 -12.35 0.82
C MET A 522 -19.61 -13.80 0.56
N LEU A 523 -18.66 -14.74 0.58
CA LEU A 523 -18.95 -16.16 0.50
C LEU A 523 -19.23 -16.68 1.93
N PRO A 524 -20.50 -16.86 2.34
CA PRO A 524 -20.88 -17.08 3.75
C PRO A 524 -20.44 -18.44 4.32
N SER A 525 -19.90 -19.31 3.47
CA SER A 525 -19.44 -20.66 3.81
C SER A 525 -17.98 -20.74 4.27
N PHE A 526 -17.19 -19.68 4.13
CA PHE A 526 -15.80 -19.68 4.58
C PHE A 526 -15.66 -19.27 6.05
N PRO A 527 -14.69 -19.85 6.78
CA PRO A 527 -14.43 -19.45 8.15
C PRO A 527 -13.92 -18.01 8.24
N VAL A 528 -14.36 -17.32 9.29
CA VAL A 528 -13.83 -15.99 9.64
C VAL A 528 -12.46 -16.18 10.29
N TYR A 529 -11.47 -15.43 9.81
CA TYR A 529 -10.14 -15.31 10.40
C TYR A 529 -9.90 -13.84 10.78
N GLY A 530 -8.86 -13.49 11.55
CA GLY A 530 -8.78 -12.11 12.02
C GLY A 530 -7.46 -11.68 12.62
N TRP A 531 -7.35 -10.38 12.89
CA TRP A 531 -6.15 -9.80 13.47
C TRP A 531 -6.20 -9.77 14.99
N SER A 532 -5.02 -9.87 15.61
CA SER A 532 -4.81 -9.35 16.96
C SER A 532 -5.08 -7.85 17.03
N LEU A 533 -5.32 -7.31 18.24
CA LEU A 533 -5.61 -5.88 18.43
C LEU A 533 -4.50 -4.95 17.94
N ASP A 534 -3.24 -5.39 18.01
CA ASP A 534 -2.06 -4.68 17.52
C ASP A 534 -1.78 -4.92 16.02
N ARG A 535 -2.50 -5.85 15.37
CA ARG A 535 -2.32 -6.32 13.99
C ARG A 535 -0.96 -6.96 13.70
N ALA A 536 -0.19 -7.30 14.74
CA ALA A 536 1.08 -8.01 14.61
C ALA A 536 0.89 -9.51 14.34
N MET A 537 -0.33 -10.03 14.53
CA MET A 537 -0.69 -11.41 14.30
C MET A 537 -1.98 -11.52 13.48
N LEU A 538 -1.99 -12.45 12.54
CA LEU A 538 -3.16 -12.83 11.75
C LEU A 538 -3.54 -14.27 12.10
N ASP A 539 -4.65 -14.43 12.81
CA ASP A 539 -5.09 -15.69 13.40
C ASP A 539 -6.07 -16.47 12.52
N GLY A 540 -5.81 -17.76 12.34
CA GLY A 540 -6.73 -18.70 11.72
C GLY A 540 -6.88 -18.57 10.20
N THR A 541 -5.88 -18.01 9.50
CA THR A 541 -5.95 -17.76 8.05
C THR A 541 -6.10 -19.08 7.28
N PRO A 542 -7.19 -19.28 6.52
CA PRO A 542 -7.36 -20.50 5.75
C PRO A 542 -6.48 -20.46 4.49
N ILE A 543 -5.75 -21.54 4.23
CA ILE A 543 -5.10 -21.81 2.95
C ILE A 543 -5.52 -23.21 2.48
N GLU A 544 -6.12 -23.27 1.29
CA GLU A 544 -6.65 -24.50 0.72
C GLU A 544 -5.54 -25.47 0.25
N ILE A 545 -5.94 -26.72 0.01
CA ILE A 545 -5.02 -27.76 -0.45
C ILE A 545 -4.35 -27.38 -1.77
N TRP A 546 -3.02 -27.42 -1.78
CA TRP A 546 -2.20 -27.12 -2.95
C TRP A 546 -2.46 -25.74 -3.57
N SER A 547 -2.76 -24.77 -2.71
CA SER A 547 -2.98 -23.38 -3.05
C SER A 547 -1.89 -22.50 -2.44
N THR A 548 -1.77 -21.30 -3.00
CA THR A 548 -0.86 -20.27 -2.50
C THR A 548 -1.64 -19.09 -1.93
N LYS A 549 -1.07 -18.42 -0.92
CA LYS A 549 -1.58 -17.15 -0.41
C LYS A 549 -0.41 -16.21 -0.13
N THR A 550 -0.53 -14.97 -0.57
CA THR A 550 0.49 -13.93 -0.36
C THR A 550 0.11 -13.05 0.82
N PHE A 551 1.11 -12.73 1.63
CA PHE A 551 1.01 -11.81 2.76
C PHE A 551 1.98 -10.66 2.57
N VAL A 552 1.56 -9.47 2.99
CA VAL A 552 2.42 -8.31 3.16
C VAL A 552 2.57 -8.04 4.65
N THR A 553 3.81 -7.89 5.09
CA THR A 553 4.14 -7.52 6.46
C THR A 553 4.92 -6.23 6.45
N ARG A 554 4.55 -5.30 7.33
CA ARG A 554 5.23 -4.03 7.54
C ARG A 554 5.66 -3.93 8.99
N TRP A 555 6.86 -3.45 9.24
CA TRP A 555 7.39 -3.26 10.58
C TRP A 555 8.31 -2.05 10.63
N GLN A 556 8.50 -1.49 11.82
CA GLN A 556 9.43 -0.39 12.05
C GLN A 556 10.20 -0.57 13.34
N ALA A 557 11.44 -0.10 13.35
CA ALA A 557 12.34 -0.14 14.50
C ALA A 557 13.37 0.99 14.40
N GLU A 558 14.26 1.07 15.39
CA GLU A 558 15.44 1.92 15.36
C GLU A 558 16.69 1.04 15.28
N THR A 559 17.77 1.55 14.68
CA THR A 559 19.05 0.84 14.57
C THR A 559 20.24 1.81 14.63
N ASP A 560 21.33 1.32 15.21
CA ASP A 560 22.64 1.97 15.19
C ASP A 560 23.56 1.42 14.08
N GLU A 561 23.09 0.42 13.31
CA GLU A 561 23.82 -0.22 12.21
C GLU A 561 23.78 0.64 10.94
N LEU A 562 24.49 1.77 11.02
CA LEU A 562 24.52 2.83 10.00
C LEU A 562 25.78 2.78 9.15
N LEU A 563 25.68 3.24 7.91
CA LEU A 563 26.82 3.45 7.03
C LEU A 563 27.49 4.79 7.34
N ILE A 564 28.79 4.87 7.09
CA ILE A 564 29.54 6.14 7.15
C ILE A 564 29.78 6.59 5.72
N SER A 565 29.36 7.79 5.37
CA SER A 565 29.47 8.31 4.01
C SER A 565 29.94 9.76 3.99
N ASP A 566 30.87 10.08 3.10
CA ASP A 566 31.40 11.42 2.81
C ASP A 566 31.08 11.83 1.36
N LEU A 567 29.81 11.66 0.99
CA LEU A 567 29.33 11.98 -0.34
C LEU A 567 29.21 13.48 -0.54
N THR A 568 29.80 13.96 -1.63
CA THR A 568 29.79 15.37 -2.03
C THR A 568 29.23 15.51 -3.44
N ARG A 569 28.37 16.50 -3.62
CA ARG A 569 27.84 16.86 -4.93
C ARG A 569 28.89 17.67 -5.70
N THR A 570 29.15 17.28 -6.93
CA THR A 570 29.99 18.02 -7.87
C THR A 570 29.18 19.04 -8.68
N ALA A 571 29.84 20.06 -9.24
CA ALA A 571 29.26 21.03 -10.17
C ALA A 571 28.44 20.40 -11.34
N ASN A 572 28.80 19.19 -11.79
CA ASN A 572 28.10 18.46 -12.84
C ASN A 572 26.85 17.69 -12.36
N LYS A 573 26.41 17.91 -11.11
CA LYS A 573 25.30 17.19 -10.46
C LYS A 573 25.52 15.67 -10.37
N LEU A 574 26.78 15.25 -10.29
CA LEU A 574 27.18 13.89 -9.93
C LEU A 574 27.65 13.88 -8.48
N VAL A 575 27.70 12.70 -7.88
CA VAL A 575 28.22 12.50 -6.52
C VAL A 575 29.56 11.80 -6.57
N VAL A 576 30.47 12.22 -5.69
CA VAL A 576 31.78 11.62 -5.45
C VAL A 576 32.04 11.52 -3.95
N GLY A 577 32.98 10.66 -3.54
CA GLY A 577 33.33 10.43 -2.14
C GLY A 577 33.49 8.95 -1.87
N SER A 578 33.25 8.52 -0.64
CA SER A 578 33.34 7.14 -0.21
C SER A 578 32.13 6.73 0.64
N VAL A 579 31.91 5.42 0.70
CA VAL A 579 30.95 4.81 1.63
C VAL A 579 31.65 3.67 2.34
N GLN A 580 31.67 3.74 3.67
CA GLN A 580 32.17 2.72 4.55
C GLN A 580 31.01 1.98 5.23
N ASN A 581 31.14 0.67 5.29
CA ASN A 581 30.21 -0.21 6.00
C ASN A 581 30.83 -0.65 7.32
N PRO A 582 30.59 0.06 8.44
CA PRO A 582 31.04 -0.38 9.76
C PRO A 582 30.12 -1.45 10.37
N THR A 583 28.99 -1.77 9.72
CA THR A 583 27.96 -2.70 10.23
C THR A 583 28.42 -4.16 10.15
N GLU A 584 27.70 -5.04 10.83
CA GLU A 584 27.91 -6.50 10.72
C GLU A 584 27.38 -7.10 9.41
N LEU A 585 26.66 -6.32 8.59
CA LEU A 585 26.09 -6.78 7.33
C LEU A 585 27.15 -6.94 6.24
N ASN A 586 27.03 -8.03 5.49
CA ASN A 586 27.69 -8.16 4.20
C ASN A 586 26.71 -7.80 3.10
N LEU A 587 26.95 -6.68 2.43
CA LEU A 587 26.12 -6.22 1.31
C LEU A 587 26.78 -6.63 0.00
N SER A 588 26.04 -7.34 -0.85
CA SER A 588 26.49 -7.78 -2.18
C SER A 588 25.79 -7.00 -3.28
N ASP A 589 26.44 -6.90 -4.45
CA ASP A 589 25.88 -6.25 -5.64
C ASP A 589 25.31 -4.85 -5.37
N CYS A 590 26.07 -4.05 -4.60
CA CYS A 590 25.66 -2.73 -4.15
C CYS A 590 25.56 -1.74 -5.32
N MET A 591 24.53 -0.91 -5.27
CA MET A 591 24.28 0.18 -6.19
C MET A 591 23.99 1.46 -5.42
N LEU A 592 24.67 2.55 -5.76
CA LEU A 592 24.32 3.88 -5.28
C LEU A 592 23.46 4.58 -6.33
N VAL A 593 22.37 5.23 -5.91
CA VAL A 593 21.47 6.01 -6.76
C VAL A 593 21.41 7.44 -6.27
N TYR A 594 21.58 8.41 -7.16
CA TYR A 594 21.47 9.85 -6.88
C TYR A 594 20.75 10.55 -8.02
N GLY A 595 19.56 11.10 -7.74
CA GLY A 595 18.65 11.63 -8.75
C GLY A 595 18.34 10.60 -9.85
N THR A 596 18.91 10.78 -11.04
CA THR A 596 18.73 9.86 -12.19
C THR A 596 19.99 9.09 -12.56
N TRP A 597 21.04 9.22 -11.75
CA TRP A 597 22.33 8.56 -11.93
C TRP A 597 22.47 7.39 -10.96
N ALA A 598 23.21 6.37 -11.37
CA ALA A 598 23.53 5.22 -10.56
C ALA A 598 24.96 4.73 -10.78
N TRP A 599 25.56 4.19 -9.72
CA TRP A 599 26.90 3.60 -9.70
C TRP A 599 26.81 2.15 -9.23
N ARG A 600 27.47 1.23 -9.94
CA ARG A 600 27.64 -0.15 -9.45
C ARG A 600 28.88 -0.21 -8.57
N LEU A 601 28.68 -0.35 -7.28
CA LEU A 601 29.74 -0.39 -6.29
C LEU A 601 30.30 -1.81 -6.11
N GLY A 602 29.50 -2.84 -6.42
CA GLY A 602 29.87 -4.23 -6.22
C GLY A 602 29.68 -4.65 -4.77
N ASP A 603 30.50 -5.55 -4.24
CA ASP A 603 30.32 -6.03 -2.88
C ASP A 603 30.93 -5.06 -1.87
N LEU A 604 30.19 -4.80 -0.79
CA LEU A 604 30.57 -3.98 0.35
C LEU A 604 30.48 -4.85 1.62
N PRO A 605 31.54 -5.63 1.93
CA PRO A 605 31.56 -6.50 3.10
C PRO A 605 31.56 -5.69 4.41
N SER A 606 31.28 -6.35 5.52
CA SER A 606 31.42 -5.77 6.87
C SER A 606 32.84 -5.23 7.08
N GLY A 607 32.93 -4.02 7.61
CA GLY A 607 34.17 -3.24 7.74
C GLY A 607 34.75 -2.68 6.43
N GLY A 608 34.11 -2.94 5.29
CA GLY A 608 34.58 -2.55 3.97
C GLY A 608 34.38 -1.07 3.65
N THR A 609 35.08 -0.59 2.63
CA THR A 609 34.93 0.78 2.10
C THR A 609 34.92 0.73 0.57
N VAL A 610 34.07 1.54 -0.05
CA VAL A 610 33.98 1.68 -1.50
C VAL A 610 34.00 3.14 -1.91
N GLU A 611 34.82 3.43 -2.92
CA GLU A 611 34.96 4.76 -3.52
C GLU A 611 33.89 4.99 -4.60
N VAL A 612 33.24 6.14 -4.54
CA VAL A 612 32.29 6.65 -5.53
C VAL A 612 33.03 7.63 -6.44
N LYS A 613 33.33 7.16 -7.66
CA LYS A 613 34.15 7.92 -8.62
C LYS A 613 33.30 8.66 -9.66
N PRO A 614 33.79 9.81 -10.16
CA PRO A 614 33.18 10.46 -11.31
C PRO A 614 33.37 9.60 -12.57
N THR A 615 32.48 9.77 -13.55
CA THR A 615 32.47 9.00 -14.79
C THR A 615 33.83 9.10 -15.52
N SER A 616 34.53 7.97 -15.65
CA SER A 616 35.70 7.84 -16.54
C SER A 616 35.42 6.79 -17.62
N LEU A 617 35.88 7.04 -18.84
CA LEU A 617 35.62 6.16 -19.98
C LEU A 617 36.29 4.78 -19.74
N GLY A 618 35.50 3.71 -19.68
CA GLY A 618 35.98 2.34 -19.50
C GLY A 618 35.95 1.79 -18.08
N ASP A 619 35.57 2.59 -17.08
CA ASP A 619 35.36 2.09 -15.71
C ASP A 619 33.96 1.45 -15.57
N ALA A 620 33.93 0.18 -15.16
CA ALA A 620 32.68 -0.56 -14.93
C ALA A 620 31.85 0.03 -13.78
N ARG A 621 32.47 0.82 -12.89
CA ARG A 621 31.84 1.52 -11.76
C ARG A 621 31.47 2.97 -12.07
N ALA A 622 31.68 3.44 -13.31
CA ALA A 622 31.33 4.80 -13.71
C ALA A 622 29.82 5.07 -13.61
N ALA A 623 29.46 6.31 -13.31
CA ALA A 623 28.06 6.73 -13.25
C ALA A 623 27.36 6.50 -14.59
N ARG A 624 26.19 5.86 -14.55
CA ARG A 624 25.27 5.69 -15.69
C ARG A 624 23.90 6.22 -15.31
N ARG A 625 23.09 6.57 -16.31
CA ARG A 625 21.66 6.81 -16.04
C ARG A 625 21.06 5.52 -15.50
N LEU A 626 20.29 5.61 -14.41
CA LEU A 626 19.70 4.47 -13.73
C LEU A 626 18.92 3.57 -14.71
N ARG A 627 18.10 4.19 -15.58
CA ARG A 627 17.38 3.48 -16.64
C ARG A 627 18.31 2.67 -17.55
N ASN A 628 19.35 3.30 -18.11
CA ASN A 628 20.28 2.62 -19.02
C ASN A 628 21.01 1.47 -18.31
N LEU A 629 21.33 1.63 -17.03
CA LEU A 629 21.94 0.56 -16.23
C LEU A 629 21.00 -0.66 -16.13
N TYR A 630 19.70 -0.43 -15.94
CA TYR A 630 18.70 -1.50 -15.91
C TYR A 630 18.49 -2.15 -17.28
N GLU A 631 18.39 -1.34 -18.34
CA GLU A 631 18.30 -1.81 -19.72
C GLU A 631 19.49 -2.74 -20.05
N ASP A 632 20.72 -2.32 -19.74
CA ASP A 632 21.95 -3.09 -19.95
C ASP A 632 21.98 -4.37 -19.09
N ARG A 633 21.58 -4.27 -17.82
CA ARG A 633 21.69 -5.37 -16.85
C ARG A 633 20.69 -6.50 -17.12
N PHE A 634 19.49 -6.17 -17.57
CA PHE A 634 18.39 -7.13 -17.70
C PHE A 634 17.94 -7.34 -19.15
N ASN A 635 18.64 -6.75 -20.13
CA ASN A 635 18.24 -6.72 -21.54
C ASN A 635 16.79 -6.23 -21.71
N PHE A 636 16.47 -5.18 -20.95
CA PHE A 636 15.12 -4.63 -20.79
C PHE A 636 14.90 -3.51 -21.81
N ASN A 637 14.87 -3.81 -23.10
CA ASN A 637 14.66 -2.78 -24.13
C ASN A 637 13.16 -2.52 -24.36
N VAL A 638 12.69 -1.31 -24.02
CA VAL A 638 11.28 -0.90 -24.11
C VAL A 638 10.91 -0.39 -25.52
N THR A 639 11.89 -0.07 -26.36
CA THR A 639 11.64 0.49 -27.70
C THR A 639 11.33 -0.55 -28.78
N GLU A 640 11.67 -1.82 -28.55
CA GLU A 640 11.51 -2.91 -29.51
C GLU A 640 10.57 -3.99 -28.96
N GLY A 641 9.61 -4.45 -29.79
CA GLY A 641 8.70 -5.56 -29.45
C GLY A 641 7.22 -5.20 -29.51
N SER A 642 6.39 -6.24 -29.67
CA SER A 642 4.93 -6.17 -29.63
C SER A 642 4.39 -5.78 -28.25
N TYR A 643 3.15 -5.30 -28.16
CA TYR A 643 2.47 -5.02 -26.88
C TYR A 643 2.57 -6.21 -25.89
N TYR A 644 2.38 -7.44 -26.37
CA TYR A 644 2.49 -8.65 -25.55
C TYR A 644 3.90 -8.88 -25.01
N GLU A 645 4.94 -8.66 -25.83
CA GLU A 645 6.32 -8.78 -25.37
C GLU A 645 6.64 -7.74 -24.31
N ARG A 646 6.06 -6.54 -24.43
CA ARG A 646 6.18 -5.46 -23.44
C ARG A 646 5.48 -5.78 -22.12
N GLN A 647 4.28 -6.36 -22.16
CA GLN A 647 3.55 -6.79 -20.96
C GLN A 647 4.27 -7.93 -20.21
N GLN A 648 5.04 -8.75 -20.91
CA GLN A 648 5.84 -9.83 -20.32
C GLN A 648 7.24 -9.39 -19.85
N LEU A 649 7.63 -8.13 -20.02
CA LEU A 649 8.96 -7.64 -19.68
C LEU A 649 9.30 -7.87 -18.21
N LEU A 650 8.36 -7.59 -17.30
CA LEU A 650 8.57 -7.79 -15.86
C LEU A 650 8.76 -9.26 -15.49
N GLY A 651 8.13 -10.20 -16.23
CA GLY A 651 8.29 -11.64 -16.00
C GLY A 651 9.69 -12.18 -16.35
N LYS A 652 10.55 -11.36 -16.97
CA LYS A 652 11.96 -11.68 -17.21
C LYS A 652 12.86 -11.32 -16.03
N LEU A 653 12.42 -10.42 -15.15
CA LEU A 653 13.18 -9.99 -13.99
C LEU A 653 13.17 -11.10 -12.91
N ASP A 654 14.28 -11.23 -12.19
CA ASP A 654 14.29 -12.01 -10.96
C ASP A 654 13.64 -11.23 -9.81
N LEU A 655 13.44 -11.89 -8.66
CA LEU A 655 12.78 -11.26 -7.51
C LEU A 655 13.52 -10.01 -7.02
N ALA A 656 14.85 -10.04 -7.03
CA ALA A 656 15.65 -8.91 -6.57
C ALA A 656 15.54 -7.72 -7.52
N ALA A 657 15.68 -7.95 -8.83
CA ALA A 657 15.53 -6.93 -9.86
C ALA A 657 14.12 -6.30 -9.86
N LEU A 658 13.08 -7.11 -9.62
CA LEU A 658 11.72 -6.62 -9.54
C LEU A 658 11.49 -5.76 -8.29
N ALA A 659 12.04 -6.17 -7.15
CA ALA A 659 12.02 -5.37 -5.92
C ALA A 659 12.83 -4.07 -6.07
N GLU A 660 14.00 -4.11 -6.71
CA GLU A 660 14.76 -2.91 -7.04
C GLU A 660 13.95 -1.98 -7.98
N MET A 661 13.20 -2.52 -8.94
CA MET A 661 12.29 -1.73 -9.78
C MET A 661 11.15 -1.09 -8.97
N MET A 662 10.54 -1.81 -8.03
CA MET A 662 9.52 -1.24 -7.13
C MET A 662 10.09 -0.12 -6.26
N MET A 663 11.34 -0.25 -5.79
CA MET A 663 12.03 0.75 -4.98
C MET A 663 12.30 2.08 -5.72
N PHE A 664 12.49 2.02 -7.04
CA PHE A 664 12.86 3.17 -7.88
C PHE A 664 11.95 3.34 -9.11
N TYR A 665 10.67 2.99 -8.97
CA TYR A 665 9.75 2.86 -10.10
C TYR A 665 9.66 4.16 -10.93
N ASP A 666 9.40 5.30 -10.27
CA ASP A 666 9.32 6.60 -10.96
C ASP A 666 10.68 7.01 -11.57
N ALA A 667 11.80 6.81 -10.85
CA ALA A 667 13.14 7.16 -11.32
C ALA A 667 13.60 6.30 -12.53
N LEU A 668 13.09 5.07 -12.62
CA LEU A 668 13.29 4.18 -13.77
C LEU A 668 12.41 4.55 -14.97
N GLY A 669 11.46 5.48 -14.81
CA GLY A 669 10.56 5.95 -15.87
C GLY A 669 9.12 5.44 -15.76
N GLY A 670 8.77 4.80 -14.64
CA GLY A 670 7.41 4.41 -14.27
C GLY A 670 6.68 3.61 -15.35
N ARG A 671 5.39 3.92 -15.53
CA ARG A 671 4.48 3.17 -16.42
C ARG A 671 4.96 3.17 -17.86
N ARG A 672 5.61 4.25 -18.29
CA ARG A 672 6.17 4.38 -19.65
C ARG A 672 7.21 3.30 -19.94
N GLN A 673 7.89 2.78 -18.92
CA GLN A 673 8.93 1.75 -19.05
C GLN A 673 8.41 0.35 -18.67
N SER A 674 7.66 0.24 -17.57
CA SER A 674 7.15 -1.05 -17.08
C SER A 674 5.92 -1.54 -17.82
N HIS A 675 5.15 -0.64 -18.46
CA HIS A 675 3.77 -0.86 -18.94
C HIS A 675 2.77 -1.31 -17.86
N GLN A 676 3.16 -1.20 -16.60
CA GLN A 676 2.49 -1.77 -15.44
C GLN A 676 2.45 -0.71 -14.35
N TRP A 677 1.35 -0.59 -13.63
CA TRP A 677 1.22 0.39 -12.55
C TRP A 677 2.04 0.00 -11.33
N HIS A 678 2.39 0.98 -10.49
CA HIS A 678 2.92 0.72 -9.14
C HIS A 678 2.16 1.61 -8.15
N ARG A 679 0.88 1.31 -7.95
CA ARG A 679 -0.03 2.14 -7.15
C ARG A 679 -0.56 1.40 -5.92
N HIS A 680 -0.57 0.07 -5.92
CA HIS A 680 -1.01 -0.70 -4.75
C HIS A 680 0.01 -0.71 -3.61
N GLN A 681 1.31 -0.80 -3.92
CA GLN A 681 2.42 -0.82 -2.95
C GLN A 681 3.38 0.37 -3.15
N HIS A 682 2.83 1.51 -3.60
CA HIS A 682 3.58 2.71 -3.98
C HIS A 682 4.51 3.24 -2.88
N PHE A 683 4.23 2.97 -1.60
CA PHE A 683 5.05 3.39 -0.46
C PHE A 683 6.48 2.82 -0.47
N VAL A 684 6.75 1.78 -1.27
CA VAL A 684 8.09 1.20 -1.47
C VAL A 684 8.95 2.08 -2.39
N ASP A 685 8.32 2.82 -3.30
CA ASP A 685 9.02 3.69 -4.24
C ASP A 685 9.47 4.98 -3.53
N LEU A 686 10.78 5.16 -3.40
CA LEU A 686 11.38 6.37 -2.82
C LEU A 686 12.07 7.24 -3.87
N SER A 687 11.77 7.04 -5.15
CA SER A 687 12.34 7.84 -6.26
C SER A 687 12.22 9.34 -6.06
N ARG A 688 11.13 9.80 -5.41
CA ARG A 688 10.89 11.23 -5.17
C ARG A 688 11.69 11.78 -3.99
N SER A 689 12.20 10.91 -3.13
CA SER A 689 13.07 11.29 -2.01
C SER A 689 14.55 11.35 -2.44
N LEU A 690 14.87 11.16 -3.73
CA LEU A 690 16.19 11.41 -4.32
C LEU A 690 16.33 12.90 -4.71
N ASP A 691 16.28 13.77 -3.71
CA ASP A 691 16.52 15.22 -3.88
C ASP A 691 18.02 15.55 -3.97
N ALA A 692 18.37 16.83 -4.06
CA ALA A 692 19.77 17.24 -4.17
C ALA A 692 20.65 16.84 -2.98
N ASP A 693 20.07 16.63 -1.80
CA ASP A 693 20.78 16.44 -0.54
C ASP A 693 20.86 14.96 -0.14
N SER A 694 20.40 14.05 -1.01
CA SER A 694 20.27 12.64 -0.66
C SER A 694 20.63 11.66 -1.77
N ALA A 695 21.32 10.59 -1.40
CA ALA A 695 21.59 9.43 -2.24
C ALA A 695 21.08 8.16 -1.56
N MET A 696 20.83 7.10 -2.32
CA MET A 696 20.37 5.82 -1.79
C MET A 696 21.33 4.71 -2.18
N LEU A 697 21.92 4.03 -1.20
CA LEU A 697 22.70 2.82 -1.41
C LEU A 697 21.80 1.60 -1.21
N VAL A 698 21.68 0.76 -2.24
CA VAL A 698 20.96 -0.51 -2.19
C VAL A 698 21.95 -1.66 -2.27
N GLY A 699 21.83 -2.65 -1.39
CA GLY A 699 22.64 -3.86 -1.40
C GLY A 699 21.81 -5.10 -1.06
N LYS A 700 22.17 -6.24 -1.65
CA LYS A 700 21.59 -7.55 -1.36
C LYS A 700 22.24 -8.14 -0.14
N CYS A 701 21.44 -8.75 0.73
CA CYS A 701 21.94 -9.42 1.92
C CYS A 701 21.42 -10.86 1.99
N ASP A 702 22.34 -11.79 2.25
CA ASP A 702 21.97 -13.18 2.50
C ASP A 702 21.53 -13.40 3.94
N ASP A 703 22.08 -12.72 4.94
CA ASP A 703 21.63 -12.80 6.32
C ASP A 703 21.99 -11.49 7.04
N PRO A 704 21.12 -10.94 7.89
CA PRO A 704 19.94 -11.58 8.48
C PRO A 704 18.65 -11.37 7.68
N ARG A 705 17.63 -12.20 7.98
CA ARG A 705 16.35 -12.20 7.27
C ARG A 705 15.18 -12.27 8.26
N SER A 706 14.28 -11.29 8.24
CA SER A 706 13.02 -11.36 8.99
C SER A 706 12.14 -12.50 8.47
N GLU A 707 11.30 -13.10 9.30
CA GLU A 707 10.47 -14.22 8.89
C GLU A 707 9.05 -14.19 9.43
N LEU A 708 8.15 -14.83 8.69
CA LEU A 708 6.80 -15.10 9.15
C LEU A 708 6.78 -16.47 9.86
N LEU A 709 6.48 -16.45 11.16
CA LEU A 709 6.34 -17.63 12.00
C LEU A 709 4.88 -18.12 12.01
N ARG A 710 4.70 -19.44 12.13
CA ARG A 710 3.39 -20.04 12.39
C ARG A 710 3.25 -20.43 13.86
N GLY A 711 2.10 -20.13 14.48
CA GLY A 711 1.77 -20.57 15.83
C GLY A 711 1.09 -19.50 16.67
N GLU A 712 0.17 -19.93 17.53
CA GLU A 712 -0.66 -19.03 18.36
C GLU A 712 0.10 -18.48 19.57
N LYS A 713 0.88 -19.33 20.26
CA LYS A 713 1.61 -18.94 21.46
C LYS A 713 3.06 -18.59 21.13
N PRO A 714 3.65 -17.55 21.75
CA PRO A 714 5.05 -17.18 21.53
C PRO A 714 6.02 -18.37 21.62
N ASP A 715 5.86 -19.24 22.62
CA ASP A 715 6.73 -20.39 22.86
C ASP A 715 6.53 -21.56 21.87
N SER A 716 5.44 -21.54 21.09
CA SER A 716 5.11 -22.58 20.10
C SER A 716 5.21 -22.06 18.67
N ARG A 717 5.80 -20.88 18.47
CA ARG A 717 6.00 -20.32 17.13
C ARG A 717 7.12 -21.08 16.43
N GLU A 718 6.84 -21.54 15.24
CA GLU A 718 7.78 -22.28 14.40
C GLU A 718 8.08 -21.49 13.13
N SER A 719 9.34 -21.55 12.70
CA SER A 719 9.72 -21.08 11.38
C SER A 719 8.98 -21.88 10.31
N MET A 720 8.47 -21.18 9.30
CA MET A 720 7.89 -21.81 8.12
C MET A 720 8.93 -22.08 7.01
N ARG A 721 10.20 -21.74 7.27
CA ARG A 721 11.26 -21.79 6.26
C ARG A 721 11.72 -23.22 5.97
N GLY A 722 12.07 -23.47 4.72
CA GLY A 722 12.69 -24.72 4.28
C GLY A 722 13.94 -24.52 3.43
N ASP A 723 14.77 -25.55 3.32
CA ASP A 723 16.08 -25.47 2.62
C ASP A 723 16.00 -25.16 1.11
N LYS A 724 14.84 -25.33 0.47
CA LYS A 724 14.66 -25.06 -0.97
C LYS A 724 13.88 -23.78 -1.24
N ASP A 725 13.56 -23.06 -0.18
CA ASP A 725 12.75 -21.86 -0.26
C ASP A 725 13.63 -20.67 -0.67
N VAL A 726 13.05 -19.69 -1.34
CA VAL A 726 13.78 -18.54 -1.87
C VAL A 726 13.53 -17.31 -1.01
N TYR A 727 14.61 -16.69 -0.53
CA TYR A 727 14.56 -15.46 0.25
C TYR A 727 15.46 -14.42 -0.40
N VAL A 728 14.91 -13.23 -0.62
CA VAL A 728 15.66 -12.07 -1.10
C VAL A 728 15.49 -10.94 -0.08
N VAL A 729 16.60 -10.41 0.43
CA VAL A 729 16.60 -9.24 1.32
C VAL A 729 17.42 -8.14 0.68
N LEU A 730 16.82 -6.96 0.55
CA LEU A 730 17.45 -5.76 0.03
C LEU A 730 17.47 -4.71 1.13
N TYR A 731 18.66 -4.21 1.45
CA TYR A 731 18.83 -3.06 2.34
C TYR A 731 19.00 -1.81 1.49
N ARG A 732 18.21 -0.77 1.77
CA ARG A 732 18.31 0.55 1.16
C ARG A 732 18.63 1.59 2.23
N TYR A 733 19.88 2.05 2.24
CA TYR A 733 20.36 3.13 3.09
C TYR A 733 20.16 4.46 2.39
N VAL A 734 19.43 5.37 3.02
CA VAL A 734 19.29 6.76 2.58
C VAL A 734 20.42 7.58 3.22
N LEU A 735 21.34 8.05 2.39
CA LEU A 735 22.57 8.75 2.77
C LEU A 735 22.46 10.24 2.47
N ASP A 736 23.08 11.06 3.31
CA ASP A 736 23.17 12.51 3.09
C ASP A 736 24.28 12.83 2.09
N VAL A 737 24.03 13.83 1.25
CA VAL A 737 24.97 14.35 0.27
C VAL A 737 25.27 15.80 0.62
N GLN A 738 26.54 16.09 0.86
CA GLN A 738 26.99 17.44 1.18
C GLN A 738 27.10 18.29 -0.09
N PRO A 739 26.75 19.59 -0.01
CA PRO A 739 27.05 20.52 -1.10
C PRO A 739 28.58 20.63 -1.27
N GLU A 740 29.02 20.95 -2.49
CA GLU A 740 30.43 21.27 -2.74
C GLU A 740 30.80 22.44 -1.82
N SER A 741 31.80 22.26 -0.95
CA SER A 741 32.33 23.36 -0.18
C SER A 741 32.90 24.37 -1.17
N ASP A 742 32.42 25.62 -1.15
CA ASP A 742 33.06 26.77 -1.80
C ASP A 742 34.41 27.07 -1.11
N ASP A 743 35.29 26.08 -1.07
CA ASP A 743 36.70 26.28 -0.75
C ASP A 743 37.33 26.83 -2.03
N SER A 744 36.95 28.08 -2.33
CA SER A 744 37.79 28.99 -3.09
C SER A 744 39.03 29.25 -2.26
N GLY A 745 39.92 28.26 -2.27
CA GLY A 745 41.31 28.39 -1.85
C GLY A 745 41.90 29.56 -2.60
N ASN A 746 41.98 30.69 -1.90
CA ASN A 746 42.91 31.76 -2.17
C ASN A 746 44.31 31.15 -1.90
N ASP A 747 44.89 30.54 -2.92
CA ASP A 747 46.34 30.34 -3.06
C ASP A 747 46.86 31.21 -4.22
#